data_AF-A0AAU8MZC4-F1
#
_entry.id   AF-A0AAU8MZC4-F1
#
_cell.length_a   1.000
_cell.length_b   1.000
_cell.length_c   1.000
_cell.angle_alpha   90.00
_cell.angle_beta   90.00
_cell.angle_gamma   90.00
#
_symmetry.space_group_name_H-M   'P 1'
#
loop_
_entity.id
_entity.type
_entity.pdbx_description
1 polymer ?
#
loop_
_entity_poly.entity_id
_entity_poly.type
_entity_poly.pdbx_seq_one_letter_code
_entity_poly.pdbx_strand_id
1 'polypeptide(L)'
;MFPDSLVPSAFCSETRPATSAKRSQSAPCSPSVGRRLLTGLTRASGASAMARTADAFGRLVAASNALRRVVARRDRARRAAAGRHLGLFACLSLLGAMQPAAAQYATGGVGQYRNQIIWFDWGTAGSSIPQGGTTVTNNVNVAGQTMSVTCSLSGISGNGADPDIAIYRPGGYFHDGLDDLYNIGGTGTSNTMDIGLISRSDGTVNNFTFSCSATLGGVPFALDGLVFADAETTSINEFTQTTVPAGATMRVIERYRYPGGCTTGYNVTRTAQTYRFETAAPYTCPGGPPAPMGVFFIDDTNTATITFGSTAGVGLQAVAVGVMVNVADYGDAPSSYGSSAHLPQYTWSGGTLPAGVTNIFGAGFTPATQTQPVTALLGASVDVEVVPFAGAGATLDDTNGSVDDEDGANVAAFAPLYVGSRGGAYSFPVSCAGTGSVAAWIDFDQNGTFDGDERSATATCSGGAATLSWAAVNADIVAGQSYVRIRTAANVAQIASPIGVASSGEAEDYALTIADPKVRIAKVTQGDAGGPFAFATTNTLGQPAGLTTATAGTPVVGTPVSIDDIAADVVATETTLPSGWVLTAIACTQSGGTPVAGATYDLANRRATVPSSALSATSDITCTFTNGKSPVLTIRKVSQGDVGSFDFTGDNGIAAQTLTTTVAGTPVDGAMQVLTTAGAVTTITEAQVPANVVPIFTLTDIACTGLGAGGTAVRGTAQNKNRITLDAAATAFGANIVCTFTNIKSPTVQLRKNWVSAIVNDFYRLTASGTGPNHNVSYAFNLDSTANTANETDNGGAQRVGIGDTVTLSETAGAGNVGSYTASTWICTGGSLSGNTLTIGAADVGAAIVCSITNTGTVADLTITKTNTPGSGPSDQAGDTLPRGSTTTYTIAVTNNGPDSATGAILRDSAASRSGLTCTAPPVCTGTACPAGLTLAQLESGVALGALANGATVTVTLSCVVN
;
A
#
# COMPACT_ATOMS: atom_id res chain seq x y z
N MET A 1 47.53 -12.84 8.93
CA MET A 1 48.83 -12.75 9.65
C MET A 1 48.49 -12.32 11.08
N PHE A 2 49.05 -12.97 12.11
CA PHE A 2 48.83 -12.70 13.56
C PHE A 2 49.67 -11.48 14.03
N PRO A 3 49.62 -10.99 15.31
CA PRO A 3 48.96 -11.47 16.58
C PRO A 3 47.91 -10.46 17.16
N ASP A 4 47.29 -10.49 18.36
CA ASP A 4 47.02 -11.43 19.51
C ASP A 4 45.98 -10.73 20.47
N SER A 5 45.35 -11.29 21.53
CA SER A 5 45.06 -12.67 22.00
C SER A 5 43.90 -12.66 23.06
N LEU A 6 44.13 -13.06 24.33
CA LEU A 6 43.28 -13.01 25.56
C LEU A 6 41.73 -13.22 25.39
N VAL A 7 41.10 -14.41 25.51
CA VAL A 7 41.14 -15.53 26.52
C VAL A 7 40.59 -15.11 27.91
N PRO A 8 39.70 -15.86 28.64
CA PRO A 8 38.99 -17.15 28.37
C PRO A 8 37.46 -17.26 28.74
N SER A 9 36.84 -18.40 28.35
CA SER A 9 35.84 -19.22 29.12
C SER A 9 34.43 -18.67 29.48
N ALA A 10 33.38 -19.45 29.81
CA ALA A 10 33.23 -20.92 29.97
C ALA A 10 31.74 -21.43 29.82
N PHE A 11 31.58 -22.68 29.39
CA PHE A 11 30.44 -23.65 29.59
C PHE A 11 28.99 -23.22 29.26
N CYS A 12 28.19 -23.90 28.42
CA CYS A 12 27.90 -25.34 28.18
C CYS A 12 26.82 -25.96 29.10
N SER A 13 25.66 -26.28 28.52
CA SER A 13 24.98 -27.57 28.72
C SER A 13 23.98 -27.84 27.60
N GLU A 14 24.04 -29.03 26.98
CA GLU A 14 23.04 -29.51 26.02
C GLU A 14 21.91 -30.25 26.74
N THR A 15 20.75 -30.42 26.11
CA THR A 15 20.07 -31.74 26.14
C THR A 15 19.00 -31.91 25.04
N ARG A 16 19.17 -32.93 24.21
CA ARG A 16 18.07 -33.72 23.65
C ARG A 16 18.18 -35.15 24.19
N PRO A 17 17.04 -35.85 24.35
CA PRO A 17 16.99 -37.24 23.88
C PRO A 17 15.74 -37.50 23.03
N ALA A 18 15.57 -38.74 22.58
CA ALA A 18 14.75 -39.08 21.41
C ALA A 18 13.66 -40.14 21.67
N THR A 19 12.79 -40.33 20.66
CA THR A 19 12.03 -41.55 20.30
C THR A 19 11.09 -42.21 21.32
N SER A 20 9.82 -42.40 20.92
CA SER A 20 9.23 -43.73 20.73
C SER A 20 7.96 -43.66 19.87
N ALA A 21 7.43 -44.81 19.40
CA ALA A 21 6.31 -44.88 18.47
C ALA A 21 5.31 -46.01 18.81
N LYS A 22 4.08 -45.91 18.28
CA LYS A 22 3.13 -47.04 18.15
C LYS A 22 2.27 -46.91 16.89
N ARG A 23 1.79 -48.05 16.37
CA ARG A 23 1.31 -48.20 14.98
C ARG A 23 0.25 -49.31 14.83
N SER A 24 -0.88 -48.98 14.20
CA SER A 24 -1.86 -49.92 13.60
C SER A 24 -2.74 -49.10 12.64
N GLN A 25 -2.68 -49.31 11.32
CA GLN A 25 -3.57 -50.20 10.54
C GLN A 25 -5.04 -49.71 10.51
N SER A 26 -5.76 -49.63 9.38
CA SER A 26 -5.51 -50.16 8.02
C SER A 26 -6.21 -49.32 6.92
N ALA A 27 -6.07 -49.72 5.65
CA ALA A 27 -6.65 -49.14 4.43
C ALA A 27 -7.17 -50.32 3.54
N PRO A 28 -7.61 -50.20 2.25
CA PRO A 28 -7.69 -49.03 1.35
C PRO A 28 -8.97 -49.00 0.45
N CYS A 29 -8.87 -48.33 -0.71
CA CYS A 29 -9.62 -48.50 -1.98
C CYS A 29 -10.67 -47.44 -2.42
N SER A 30 -10.73 -47.29 -3.75
CA SER A 30 -11.47 -46.36 -4.63
C SER A 30 -11.95 -47.18 -5.85
N PRO A 31 -12.58 -46.67 -6.95
CA PRO A 31 -13.19 -45.35 -7.23
C PRO A 31 -14.57 -45.41 -7.98
N SER A 32 -15.07 -44.23 -8.43
CA SER A 32 -15.66 -43.97 -9.78
C SER A 32 -17.18 -44.06 -10.11
N VAL A 33 -17.57 -43.24 -11.12
CA VAL A 33 -18.79 -43.22 -12.00
C VAL A 33 -20.17 -42.86 -11.37
N GLY A 34 -21.02 -42.06 -12.05
CA GLY A 34 -22.40 -41.77 -11.55
C GLY A 34 -23.41 -40.88 -12.30
N ARG A 35 -23.21 -40.55 -13.59
CA ARG A 35 -24.10 -39.80 -14.55
C ARG A 35 -25.66 -39.77 -14.31
N ARG A 36 -26.31 -38.64 -14.70
CA ARG A 36 -27.76 -38.45 -15.13
C ARG A 36 -28.87 -38.43 -14.03
N LEU A 37 -30.09 -37.86 -14.19
CA LEU A 37 -30.76 -37.03 -15.24
C LEU A 37 -31.96 -36.17 -14.70
N LEU A 38 -32.21 -35.01 -15.35
CA LEU A 38 -33.52 -34.36 -15.70
C LEU A 38 -34.59 -33.90 -14.66
N THR A 39 -35.45 -33.00 -15.15
CA THR A 39 -36.74 -32.45 -14.62
C THR A 39 -36.70 -31.51 -13.40
N GLY A 40 -37.52 -30.44 -13.33
CA GLY A 40 -38.34 -29.82 -14.39
C GLY A 40 -39.32 -28.69 -13.94
N LEU A 41 -39.34 -27.59 -14.71
CA LEU A 41 -40.46 -26.64 -15.01
C LEU A 41 -41.29 -25.91 -13.91
N THR A 42 -41.78 -24.72 -14.32
CA THR A 42 -42.68 -23.71 -13.68
C THR A 42 -41.96 -22.65 -12.82
N ARG A 43 -41.87 -21.34 -13.16
CA ARG A 43 -42.50 -20.40 -14.12
C ARG A 43 -43.79 -19.71 -13.64
N ALA A 44 -43.85 -18.39 -13.92
CA ALA A 44 -44.90 -17.39 -13.62
C ALA A 44 -44.87 -16.78 -12.20
N SER A 45 -45.21 -15.50 -11.97
CA SER A 45 -45.29 -14.33 -12.87
C SER A 45 -45.50 -13.02 -12.08
N GLY A 46 -44.96 -11.88 -12.54
CA GLY A 46 -45.31 -10.55 -12.03
C GLY A 46 -44.58 -9.44 -12.79
N ALA A 47 -45.31 -8.57 -13.51
CA ALA A 47 -44.71 -7.52 -14.34
C ALA A 47 -45.63 -6.31 -14.56
N SER A 48 -45.06 -5.11 -14.41
CA SER A 48 -45.46 -3.79 -14.97
C SER A 48 -44.30 -2.82 -14.64
N ALA A 49 -43.55 -2.28 -15.60
CA ALA A 49 -43.89 -1.14 -16.48
C ALA A 49 -44.08 0.17 -15.67
N MET A 50 -43.42 1.31 -15.95
CA MET A 50 -42.82 1.91 -17.17
C MET A 50 -41.60 2.81 -16.80
N ALA A 51 -40.78 3.41 -17.68
CA ALA A 51 -40.32 3.14 -19.06
C ALA A 51 -39.30 4.24 -19.49
N ARG A 52 -38.51 3.99 -20.56
CA ARG A 52 -37.47 4.85 -21.18
C ARG A 52 -36.15 4.92 -20.39
N THR A 53 -34.95 4.96 -21.00
CA THR A 53 -34.55 4.94 -22.43
C THR A 53 -33.61 3.76 -22.74
N ALA A 54 -33.42 3.45 -24.03
CA ALA A 54 -32.41 2.50 -24.51
C ALA A 54 -31.88 2.96 -25.88
N ASP A 55 -30.60 2.69 -26.16
CA ASP A 55 -30.18 2.04 -27.42
C ASP A 55 -28.79 1.37 -27.26
N ALA A 56 -28.33 0.70 -28.32
CA ALA A 56 -27.08 -0.03 -28.59
C ALA A 56 -25.84 0.29 -27.70
N PHE A 57 -24.96 -0.67 -27.39
CA PHE A 57 -24.48 -1.77 -28.25
C PHE A 57 -24.41 -3.14 -27.56
N GLY A 58 -24.62 -4.22 -28.32
CA GLY A 58 -24.50 -5.58 -27.79
C GLY A 58 -24.28 -6.67 -28.83
N ARG A 59 -23.09 -7.31 -28.75
CA ARG A 59 -22.69 -8.61 -29.32
C ARG A 59 -22.59 -8.73 -30.86
N LEU A 60 -21.39 -9.10 -31.31
CA LEU A 60 -21.23 -10.02 -32.44
C LEU A 60 -20.13 -11.04 -32.11
N VAL A 61 -20.48 -12.33 -32.06
CA VAL A 61 -19.54 -13.46 -32.00
C VAL A 61 -20.12 -14.58 -32.86
N ALA A 62 -19.58 -14.75 -34.07
CA ALA A 62 -19.54 -15.97 -34.89
C ALA A 62 -19.28 -15.62 -36.37
N ALA A 63 -18.04 -15.80 -36.85
CA ALA A 63 -17.74 -15.92 -38.27
C ALA A 63 -16.38 -16.62 -38.46
N SER A 64 -16.40 -17.88 -38.88
CA SER A 64 -15.19 -18.59 -39.34
C SER A 64 -15.56 -19.62 -40.40
N ASN A 65 -14.68 -19.74 -41.39
CA ASN A 65 -14.66 -20.72 -42.49
C ASN A 65 -15.70 -20.61 -43.62
N ALA A 66 -15.16 -20.73 -44.84
CA ALA A 66 -15.81 -21.02 -46.13
C ALA A 66 -16.74 -19.92 -46.71
N LEU A 67 -16.76 -19.62 -48.02
CA LEU A 67 -16.26 -20.36 -49.20
C LEU A 67 -15.58 -19.45 -50.25
N ARG A 68 -14.76 -20.06 -51.13
CA ARG A 68 -14.56 -19.56 -52.51
C ARG A 68 -15.76 -19.95 -53.40
N ARG A 69 -16.06 -19.10 -54.39
CA ARG A 69 -16.81 -19.33 -55.66
C ARG A 69 -18.33 -18.98 -55.74
N VAL A 70 -18.65 -18.34 -56.88
CA VAL A 70 -19.86 -18.43 -57.73
C VAL A 70 -20.92 -17.29 -57.76
N VAL A 71 -20.75 -16.43 -58.78
CA VAL A 71 -21.75 -15.90 -59.75
C VAL A 71 -22.88 -14.94 -59.27
N ALA A 72 -22.53 -13.64 -59.26
CA ALA A 72 -23.10 -12.55 -60.08
C ALA A 72 -24.63 -12.40 -60.34
N ARG A 73 -25.15 -11.17 -60.15
CA ARG A 73 -25.71 -10.27 -61.21
C ARG A 73 -26.37 -8.99 -60.63
N ARG A 74 -26.45 -7.95 -61.48
CA ARG A 74 -27.11 -6.64 -61.30
C ARG A 74 -26.42 -5.66 -60.32
N ASP A 75 -26.40 -4.34 -60.55
CA ASP A 75 -26.99 -3.57 -61.68
C ASP A 75 -26.08 -2.45 -62.25
N ARG A 76 -26.58 -1.73 -63.27
CA ARG A 76 -25.79 -0.87 -64.19
C ARG A 76 -25.71 0.62 -63.83
N ALA A 77 -24.75 1.29 -64.49
CA ALA A 77 -24.60 2.73 -64.79
C ALA A 77 -23.64 3.52 -63.86
N ARG A 78 -22.79 4.44 -64.35
CA ARG A 78 -22.62 5.03 -65.72
C ARG A 78 -21.17 4.86 -66.25
N ARG A 79 -20.92 5.24 -67.52
CA ARG A 79 -19.61 5.20 -68.20
C ARG A 79 -19.21 6.58 -68.75
N ALA A 80 -17.90 6.85 -68.75
CA ALA A 80 -17.13 7.52 -69.82
C ALA A 80 -15.69 6.96 -69.72
N ALA A 81 -15.20 6.18 -70.70
CA ALA A 81 -14.43 6.61 -71.89
C ALA A 81 -12.96 6.97 -71.55
N ALA A 82 -11.91 6.46 -72.20
CA ALA A 82 -11.75 5.43 -73.26
C ALA A 82 -10.33 4.80 -73.15
N GLY A 83 -9.89 3.73 -73.83
CA GLY A 83 -10.48 2.79 -74.81
C GLY A 83 -9.87 1.37 -74.60
N ARG A 84 -10.42 0.25 -75.11
CA ARG A 84 -10.32 -0.26 -76.51
C ARG A 84 -8.86 -0.34 -77.00
N HIS A 85 -8.30 -1.47 -77.48
CA HIS A 85 -8.75 -2.85 -77.79
C HIS A 85 -7.47 -3.75 -77.85
N LEU A 86 -7.44 -5.09 -78.02
CA LEU A 86 -8.42 -6.19 -78.08
C LEU A 86 -7.74 -7.44 -77.46
N GLY A 87 -8.50 -8.36 -76.85
CA GLY A 87 -7.96 -9.67 -76.46
C GLY A 87 -8.33 -10.77 -77.47
N LEU A 88 -7.51 -11.81 -77.57
CA LEU A 88 -7.88 -13.07 -78.22
C LEU A 88 -7.42 -14.26 -77.36
N PHE A 89 -8.32 -15.21 -77.11
CA PHE A 89 -7.98 -16.45 -76.43
C PHE A 89 -7.23 -17.38 -77.40
N ALA A 90 -6.02 -17.78 -77.02
CA ALA A 90 -5.36 -18.96 -77.56
C ALA A 90 -5.29 -20.02 -76.45
N CYS A 91 -5.79 -21.23 -76.72
CA CYS A 91 -5.61 -22.34 -75.80
C CYS A 91 -4.20 -22.89 -75.98
N LEU A 92 -3.33 -22.69 -74.99
CA LEU A 92 -1.99 -23.26 -74.97
C LEU A 92 -1.78 -24.10 -73.70
N SER A 93 -0.91 -25.10 -73.85
CA SER A 93 -0.60 -26.15 -72.89
C SER A 93 -0.22 -25.67 -71.49
N LEU A 94 -0.36 -26.54 -70.50
CA LEU A 94 0.54 -26.56 -69.34
C LEU A 94 1.96 -26.93 -69.83
N LEU A 95 2.63 -25.97 -70.46
CA LEU A 95 4.06 -25.86 -70.30
C LEU A 95 4.25 -25.31 -68.90
N GLY A 96 4.75 -26.14 -67.99
CA GLY A 96 5.39 -25.62 -66.79
C GLY A 96 6.54 -24.76 -67.29
N ALA A 97 6.46 -23.45 -67.06
CA ALA A 97 7.61 -22.58 -67.25
C ALA A 97 8.64 -22.96 -66.17
N MET A 98 9.49 -23.93 -66.49
CA MET A 98 10.78 -24.05 -65.83
C MET A 98 11.40 -22.65 -65.94
N GLN A 99 11.70 -22.02 -64.82
CA GLN A 99 12.58 -20.87 -64.84
C GLN A 99 13.87 -21.32 -65.53
N PRO A 100 14.49 -20.48 -66.38
CA PRO A 100 15.82 -20.81 -66.88
C PRO A 100 16.70 -21.12 -65.67
N ALA A 101 17.46 -22.21 -65.74
CA ALA A 101 18.41 -22.53 -64.69
C ALA A 101 19.36 -21.34 -64.54
N ALA A 102 19.51 -20.89 -63.31
CA ALA A 102 20.36 -19.80 -62.90
C ALA A 102 21.23 -20.32 -61.76
N ALA A 103 22.46 -19.83 -61.66
CA ALA A 103 23.36 -20.25 -60.60
C ALA A 103 22.70 -20.06 -59.23
N GLN A 104 22.79 -21.13 -58.44
CA GLN A 104 22.28 -21.20 -57.08
C GLN A 104 23.36 -21.79 -56.20
N TYR A 105 23.34 -21.41 -54.92
CA TYR A 105 24.08 -22.08 -53.87
C TYR A 105 23.78 -23.59 -53.88
N ALA A 106 24.78 -24.41 -53.56
CA ALA A 106 24.59 -25.85 -53.53
C ALA A 106 23.69 -26.26 -52.36
N THR A 107 22.48 -26.74 -52.67
CA THR A 107 21.50 -27.16 -51.65
C THR A 107 21.90 -28.45 -50.90
N GLY A 108 22.90 -29.18 -51.39
CA GLY A 108 23.40 -30.42 -50.81
C GLY A 108 24.90 -30.64 -51.09
N GLY A 109 25.42 -31.74 -50.56
CA GLY A 109 26.86 -32.04 -50.53
C GLY A 109 27.48 -31.71 -49.17
N VAL A 110 28.76 -32.04 -48.99
CA VAL A 110 29.49 -31.89 -47.71
C VAL A 110 30.46 -30.71 -47.64
N GLY A 111 30.57 -29.92 -48.72
CA GLY A 111 31.50 -28.79 -48.79
C GLY A 111 31.20 -27.70 -47.75
N GLN A 112 32.24 -27.04 -47.24
CA GLN A 112 32.11 -26.06 -46.15
C GLN A 112 31.36 -24.80 -46.58
N TYR A 113 31.60 -24.31 -47.80
CA TYR A 113 31.21 -22.97 -48.24
C TYR A 113 29.96 -22.94 -49.13
N ARG A 114 29.05 -23.93 -48.98
CA ARG A 114 27.82 -24.08 -49.80
C ARG A 114 26.95 -22.83 -49.87
N ASN A 115 26.90 -22.06 -48.79
CA ASN A 115 26.09 -20.84 -48.67
C ASN A 115 26.80 -19.57 -49.19
N GLN A 116 28.07 -19.67 -49.59
CA GLN A 116 28.94 -18.53 -49.97
C GLN A 116 29.50 -18.64 -51.39
N ILE A 117 29.56 -19.84 -51.98
CA ILE A 117 30.06 -20.04 -53.35
C ILE A 117 28.90 -20.10 -54.34
N ILE A 118 28.84 -19.12 -55.24
CA ILE A 118 27.94 -19.13 -56.40
C ILE A 118 28.67 -19.83 -57.55
N TRP A 119 28.37 -21.11 -57.77
CA TRP A 119 28.86 -21.88 -58.92
C TRP A 119 28.08 -21.52 -60.19
N PHE A 120 28.77 -21.12 -61.26
CA PHE A 120 28.11 -20.58 -62.45
C PHE A 120 27.52 -21.67 -63.34
N ASP A 121 26.18 -21.71 -63.41
CA ASP A 121 25.42 -22.37 -64.46
C ASP A 121 25.67 -21.64 -65.80
N TRP A 122 25.98 -22.39 -66.86
CA TRP A 122 26.27 -21.87 -68.20
C TRP A 122 25.18 -22.21 -69.24
N GLY A 123 24.10 -22.88 -68.84
CA GLY A 123 23.10 -23.51 -69.70
C GLY A 123 23.06 -25.03 -69.53
N THR A 124 22.43 -25.76 -70.45
CA THR A 124 22.23 -27.21 -70.27
C THR A 124 23.44 -28.05 -70.66
N ALA A 125 23.84 -29.00 -69.79
CA ALA A 125 24.93 -29.94 -70.02
C ALA A 125 24.85 -30.67 -71.38
N GLY A 126 26.01 -30.85 -72.02
CA GLY A 126 26.15 -31.34 -73.39
C GLY A 126 26.06 -30.25 -74.47
N SER A 127 25.62 -29.03 -74.14
CA SER A 127 25.62 -27.90 -75.09
C SER A 127 27.02 -27.29 -75.23
N SER A 128 27.40 -26.88 -76.44
CA SER A 128 28.67 -26.15 -76.66
C SER A 128 28.57 -24.69 -76.20
N ILE A 129 29.62 -24.18 -75.57
CA ILE A 129 29.80 -22.72 -75.40
C ILE A 129 30.22 -22.12 -76.75
N PRO A 130 29.73 -20.94 -77.17
CA PRO A 130 30.20 -20.30 -78.41
C PRO A 130 31.68 -19.89 -78.33
N GLN A 131 32.46 -20.15 -79.39
CA GLN A 131 33.90 -19.83 -79.44
C GLN A 131 34.20 -18.33 -79.20
N GLY A 132 33.27 -17.44 -79.55
CA GLY A 132 33.38 -16.00 -79.29
C GLY A 132 33.24 -15.60 -77.82
N GLY A 133 32.97 -16.56 -76.92
CA GLY A 133 32.65 -16.32 -75.52
C GLY A 133 31.15 -16.32 -75.22
N THR A 134 30.82 -16.16 -73.94
CA THR A 134 29.45 -16.00 -73.44
C THR A 134 29.47 -15.17 -72.14
N THR A 135 28.32 -14.58 -71.78
CA THR A 135 28.14 -13.82 -70.54
C THR A 135 26.83 -14.23 -69.89
N VAL A 136 26.87 -14.54 -68.59
CA VAL A 136 25.72 -14.95 -67.79
C VAL A 136 25.60 -14.01 -66.59
N THR A 137 24.38 -13.53 -66.32
CA THR A 137 24.03 -12.80 -65.09
C THR A 137 23.17 -13.70 -64.22
N ASN A 138 23.68 -14.04 -63.04
CA ASN A 138 22.99 -14.85 -62.05
C ASN A 138 22.53 -13.99 -60.89
N ASN A 139 21.27 -14.18 -60.48
CA ASN A 139 20.60 -13.35 -59.48
C ASN A 139 20.24 -14.21 -58.26
N VAL A 140 20.92 -13.98 -57.14
CA VAL A 140 20.56 -14.57 -55.84
C VAL A 140 19.92 -13.52 -54.94
N ASN A 141 19.06 -13.95 -54.01
CA ASN A 141 18.55 -13.06 -52.97
C ASN A 141 19.55 -13.02 -51.81
N VAL A 142 19.83 -11.82 -51.32
CA VAL A 142 20.69 -11.56 -50.15
C VAL A 142 19.97 -10.49 -49.33
N ALA A 143 19.51 -10.86 -48.13
CA ALA A 143 18.77 -9.98 -47.23
C ALA A 143 17.61 -9.22 -47.90
N GLY A 144 16.79 -9.92 -48.69
CA GLY A 144 15.67 -9.35 -49.43
C GLY A 144 16.07 -8.59 -50.70
N GLN A 145 17.32 -8.13 -50.83
CA GLN A 145 17.83 -7.49 -52.04
C GLN A 145 18.29 -8.51 -53.09
N THR A 146 18.37 -8.09 -54.34
CA THR A 146 18.94 -8.91 -55.43
C THR A 146 20.43 -8.64 -55.54
N MET A 147 21.25 -9.66 -55.29
CA MET A 147 22.65 -9.70 -55.68
C MET A 147 22.71 -10.23 -57.12
N SER A 148 23.12 -9.39 -58.06
CA SER A 148 23.26 -9.73 -59.48
C SER A 148 24.75 -9.89 -59.81
N VAL A 149 25.22 -11.12 -59.96
CA VAL A 149 26.60 -11.42 -60.35
C VAL A 149 26.65 -11.71 -61.84
N THR A 150 27.39 -10.89 -62.59
CA THR A 150 27.59 -11.06 -64.04
C THR A 150 29.02 -11.50 -64.32
N CYS A 151 29.17 -12.68 -64.93
CA CYS A 151 30.47 -13.19 -65.35
C CYS A 151 30.48 -13.58 -66.83
N SER A 152 31.66 -13.49 -67.44
CA SER A 152 31.89 -13.82 -68.85
C SER A 152 33.01 -14.83 -69.03
N LEU A 153 32.84 -15.75 -69.97
CA LEU A 153 33.90 -16.54 -70.59
C LEU A 153 34.33 -15.81 -71.86
N SER A 154 35.61 -15.51 -72.01
CA SER A 154 36.17 -14.77 -73.16
C SER A 154 37.50 -15.37 -73.59
N GLY A 155 37.96 -15.07 -74.81
CA GLY A 155 39.24 -15.59 -75.33
C GLY A 155 39.31 -17.12 -75.43
N ILE A 156 38.16 -17.78 -75.64
CA ILE A 156 38.07 -19.23 -75.76
C ILE A 156 38.94 -19.69 -76.96
N SER A 157 39.83 -20.63 -76.69
CA SER A 157 40.83 -21.09 -77.65
C SER A 157 41.39 -22.45 -77.23
N GLY A 158 41.74 -23.29 -78.19
CA GLY A 158 42.30 -24.62 -77.93
C GLY A 158 43.00 -25.20 -79.15
N ASN A 159 43.30 -26.50 -79.09
CA ASN A 159 43.77 -27.31 -80.21
C ASN A 159 42.71 -28.29 -80.73
N GLY A 160 41.44 -28.09 -80.36
CA GLY A 160 40.31 -28.93 -80.73
C GLY A 160 39.67 -28.52 -82.06
N ALA A 161 38.34 -28.68 -82.12
CA ALA A 161 37.52 -28.30 -83.27
C ALA A 161 36.34 -27.45 -82.79
N ASP A 162 36.31 -26.18 -83.23
CA ASP A 162 35.38 -25.15 -82.78
C ASP A 162 33.90 -25.62 -82.70
N PRO A 163 33.17 -25.24 -81.63
CA PRO A 163 33.69 -24.60 -80.42
C PRO A 163 34.48 -25.58 -79.53
N ASP A 164 35.52 -25.14 -78.83
CA ASP A 164 36.41 -26.05 -78.07
C ASP A 164 35.74 -26.74 -76.86
N ILE A 165 34.82 -26.04 -76.18
CA ILE A 165 34.30 -26.45 -74.85
C ILE A 165 32.77 -26.63 -74.84
N ALA A 166 32.31 -27.53 -73.97
CA ALA A 166 30.89 -27.79 -73.70
C ALA A 166 30.58 -27.68 -72.20
N ILE A 167 29.30 -27.58 -71.89
CA ILE A 167 28.78 -27.59 -70.52
C ILE A 167 28.78 -29.03 -70.00
N TYR A 168 29.22 -29.22 -68.76
CA TYR A 168 29.30 -30.49 -68.06
C TYR A 168 28.57 -30.42 -66.71
N ARG A 169 28.10 -31.57 -66.24
CA ARG A 169 27.46 -31.74 -64.95
C ARG A 169 28.33 -32.64 -64.07
N PRO A 170 28.91 -32.15 -62.97
CA PRO A 170 29.55 -33.00 -61.97
C PRO A 170 28.63 -34.11 -61.49
N GLY A 171 29.15 -35.33 -61.35
CA GLY A 171 28.39 -36.56 -61.18
C GLY A 171 27.96 -37.22 -62.50
N GLY A 172 28.30 -36.62 -63.65
CA GLY A 172 28.01 -37.15 -64.99
C GLY A 172 28.94 -38.31 -65.39
N TYR A 173 30.19 -38.26 -64.97
CA TYR A 173 31.12 -39.39 -64.93
C TYR A 173 31.05 -40.04 -63.54
N PHE A 174 31.37 -41.33 -63.45
CA PHE A 174 31.03 -42.15 -62.27
C PHE A 174 32.01 -42.01 -61.09
N HIS A 175 32.83 -40.96 -61.10
CA HIS A 175 34.12 -40.90 -60.41
C HIS A 175 34.61 -39.47 -60.08
N ASP A 176 33.83 -38.42 -60.34
CA ASP A 176 34.13 -37.07 -59.85
C ASP A 176 33.63 -36.86 -58.41
N GLY A 177 33.97 -35.71 -57.82
CA GLY A 177 33.69 -35.43 -56.40
C GLY A 177 33.36 -33.97 -56.09
N LEU A 178 33.15 -33.14 -57.11
CA LEU A 178 32.66 -31.78 -56.91
C LEU A 178 31.18 -31.79 -56.49
N ASP A 179 30.40 -32.76 -56.96
CA ASP A 179 29.02 -33.02 -56.55
C ASP A 179 28.92 -33.55 -55.11
N ASP A 180 29.85 -34.42 -54.68
CA ASP A 180 29.97 -34.84 -53.27
C ASP A 180 30.12 -33.62 -52.33
N LEU A 181 30.84 -32.58 -52.76
CA LEU A 181 30.98 -31.32 -52.01
C LEU A 181 29.79 -30.35 -52.24
N TYR A 182 29.35 -30.18 -53.48
CA TYR A 182 28.42 -29.14 -53.96
C TYR A 182 27.45 -29.72 -55.00
N ASN A 183 26.22 -30.04 -54.59
CA ASN A 183 25.16 -30.50 -55.50
C ASN A 183 23.79 -29.85 -55.28
N ILE A 184 22.92 -30.06 -56.27
CA ILE A 184 21.47 -29.91 -56.15
C ILE A 184 20.86 -31.24 -56.59
N GLY A 185 20.01 -31.85 -55.76
CA GLY A 185 19.35 -33.13 -56.06
C GLY A 185 20.07 -34.41 -55.59
N GLY A 186 21.34 -34.33 -55.22
CA GLY A 186 22.17 -35.44 -54.75
C GLY A 186 23.43 -35.66 -55.59
N THR A 187 24.13 -36.77 -55.35
CA THR A 187 25.42 -37.08 -55.98
C THR A 187 25.30 -38.03 -57.18
N GLY A 188 26.38 -38.15 -57.95
CA GLY A 188 26.41 -38.80 -59.25
C GLY A 188 25.38 -38.21 -60.21
N THR A 189 24.75 -39.07 -61.00
CA THR A 189 23.69 -38.70 -61.96
C THR A 189 22.43 -38.11 -61.32
N SER A 190 22.37 -37.99 -59.99
CA SER A 190 21.28 -37.34 -59.23
C SER A 190 21.47 -35.82 -59.12
N ASN A 191 22.69 -35.33 -59.35
CA ASN A 191 22.98 -33.89 -59.38
C ASN A 191 22.23 -33.22 -60.54
N THR A 192 21.97 -31.92 -60.42
CA THR A 192 21.38 -31.08 -61.47
C THR A 192 22.14 -29.77 -61.72
N MET A 193 23.33 -29.58 -61.15
CA MET A 193 24.14 -28.37 -61.32
C MET A 193 24.97 -28.42 -62.62
N ASP A 194 24.56 -27.66 -63.65
CA ASP A 194 25.26 -27.58 -64.96
C ASP A 194 26.41 -26.55 -64.94
N ILE A 195 27.33 -26.75 -63.99
CA ILE A 195 28.36 -25.78 -63.59
C ILE A 195 29.78 -26.07 -64.13
N GLY A 196 29.96 -27.20 -64.81
CA GLY A 196 31.25 -27.62 -65.37
C GLY A 196 31.44 -27.15 -66.82
N LEU A 197 32.71 -26.98 -67.21
CA LEU A 197 33.16 -26.69 -68.57
C LEU A 197 34.14 -27.79 -68.99
N ILE A 198 33.76 -28.63 -69.96
CA ILE A 198 34.53 -29.81 -70.41
C ILE A 198 35.07 -29.65 -71.83
N SER A 199 36.23 -30.26 -72.09
CA SER A 199 36.79 -30.46 -73.42
C SER A 199 35.81 -31.20 -74.34
N ARG A 200 35.63 -30.75 -75.60
CA ARG A 200 34.76 -31.45 -76.57
C ARG A 200 35.44 -32.57 -77.37
N SER A 201 36.72 -32.83 -77.16
CA SER A 201 37.46 -33.90 -77.83
C SER A 201 38.63 -34.40 -76.99
N ASP A 202 38.89 -35.71 -77.06
CA ASP A 202 39.99 -36.39 -76.36
C ASP A 202 41.34 -35.73 -76.65
N GLY A 203 42.17 -35.56 -75.60
CA GLY A 203 43.53 -35.08 -75.77
C GLY A 203 43.66 -33.60 -76.17
N THR A 204 42.57 -32.83 -76.10
CA THR A 204 42.61 -31.39 -76.32
C THR A 204 43.05 -30.63 -75.07
N VAL A 205 43.60 -29.44 -75.30
CA VAL A 205 43.92 -28.42 -74.29
C VAL A 205 43.19 -27.16 -74.68
N ASN A 206 42.35 -26.67 -73.77
CA ASN A 206 41.41 -25.58 -73.99
C ASN A 206 41.67 -24.47 -72.96
N ASN A 207 41.45 -23.22 -73.35
CA ASN A 207 41.84 -22.04 -72.60
C ASN A 207 40.76 -20.95 -72.70
N PHE A 208 40.46 -20.28 -71.59
CA PHE A 208 39.57 -19.12 -71.54
C PHE A 208 39.95 -18.15 -70.43
N THR A 209 39.52 -16.89 -70.54
CA THR A 209 39.54 -15.90 -69.46
C THR A 209 38.15 -15.77 -68.86
N PHE A 210 38.05 -16.01 -67.56
CA PHE A 210 36.87 -15.81 -66.73
C PHE A 210 36.99 -14.47 -66.03
N SER A 211 35.95 -13.64 -66.11
CA SER A 211 35.90 -12.31 -65.49
C SER A 211 34.51 -12.02 -64.94
N CYS A 212 34.43 -11.39 -63.76
CA CYS A 212 33.19 -11.19 -63.02
C CYS A 212 32.99 -9.76 -62.50
N SER A 213 31.73 -9.39 -62.27
CA SER A 213 31.31 -8.18 -61.55
C SER A 213 30.01 -8.44 -60.80
N ALA A 214 29.74 -7.70 -59.73
CA ALA A 214 28.52 -7.85 -58.93
C ALA A 214 27.84 -6.51 -58.65
N THR A 215 26.52 -6.55 -58.46
CA THR A 215 25.75 -5.44 -57.90
C THR A 215 24.74 -5.93 -56.86
N LEU A 216 24.68 -5.29 -55.70
CA LEU A 216 23.67 -5.52 -54.68
C LEU A 216 22.63 -4.39 -54.75
N GLY A 217 21.36 -4.72 -55.00
CA GLY A 217 20.32 -3.70 -55.19
C GLY A 217 20.53 -2.78 -56.39
N GLY A 218 21.41 -3.16 -57.33
CA GLY A 218 21.86 -2.33 -58.45
C GLY A 218 23.04 -1.39 -58.14
N VAL A 219 23.54 -1.36 -56.90
CA VAL A 219 24.78 -0.65 -56.52
C VAL A 219 25.97 -1.59 -56.72
N PRO A 220 27.12 -1.14 -57.28
CA PRO A 220 28.32 -1.98 -57.42
C PRO A 220 28.75 -2.63 -56.10
N PHE A 221 29.01 -3.94 -56.16
CA PHE A 221 29.45 -4.75 -55.03
C PHE A 221 30.81 -5.39 -55.36
N ALA A 222 31.72 -5.40 -54.39
CA ALA A 222 33.01 -6.09 -54.53
C ALA A 222 32.84 -7.56 -54.15
N LEU A 223 33.15 -8.46 -55.08
CA LEU A 223 33.31 -9.89 -54.80
C LEU A 223 34.60 -10.10 -54.01
N ASP A 224 34.59 -11.02 -53.06
CA ASP A 224 35.80 -11.34 -52.28
C ASP A 224 36.87 -11.99 -53.17
N GLY A 225 36.44 -12.76 -54.17
CA GLY A 225 37.31 -13.27 -55.22
C GLY A 225 36.64 -14.30 -56.12
N LEU A 226 37.43 -14.91 -57.01
CA LEU A 226 36.98 -16.01 -57.88
C LEU A 226 37.17 -17.37 -57.22
N VAL A 227 36.30 -18.32 -57.55
CA VAL A 227 36.43 -19.73 -57.17
C VAL A 227 36.52 -20.59 -58.43
N PHE A 228 37.32 -21.65 -58.38
CA PHE A 228 37.23 -22.75 -59.34
C PHE A 228 37.55 -24.10 -58.68
N ALA A 229 37.09 -25.17 -59.29
CA ALA A 229 37.43 -26.55 -58.89
C ALA A 229 37.51 -27.44 -60.13
N ASP A 230 38.13 -28.60 -59.98
CA ASP A 230 37.98 -29.69 -60.93
C ASP A 230 36.49 -30.11 -60.95
N ALA A 231 35.84 -30.05 -62.12
CA ALA A 231 34.45 -30.49 -62.27
C ALA A 231 34.36 -31.99 -62.55
N GLU A 232 35.35 -32.52 -63.27
CA GLU A 232 35.63 -33.95 -63.42
C GLU A 232 36.96 -34.25 -62.70
N THR A 233 37.14 -35.44 -62.14
CA THR A 233 38.39 -35.79 -61.45
C THR A 233 39.57 -35.86 -62.42
N THR A 234 40.50 -34.92 -62.29
CA THR A 234 41.77 -34.86 -63.02
C THR A 234 42.55 -36.17 -62.96
N SER A 235 42.77 -36.84 -64.10
CA SER A 235 43.64 -38.02 -64.20
C SER A 235 45.13 -37.65 -64.16
N ILE A 236 46.00 -38.66 -64.08
CA ILE A 236 47.46 -38.52 -64.08
C ILE A 236 48.06 -37.99 -65.41
N ASN A 237 47.23 -37.86 -66.45
CA ASN A 237 47.59 -37.34 -67.78
C ASN A 237 46.85 -36.04 -68.13
N GLU A 238 46.00 -35.54 -67.23
CA GLU A 238 45.19 -34.33 -67.39
C GLU A 238 45.67 -33.24 -66.42
N PHE A 239 45.20 -32.02 -66.64
CA PHE A 239 45.48 -30.91 -65.75
C PHE A 239 44.39 -29.84 -65.81
N THR A 240 44.18 -29.18 -64.68
CA THR A 240 43.69 -27.80 -64.62
C THR A 240 44.91 -26.87 -64.47
N GLN A 241 44.86 -25.65 -64.99
CA GLN A 241 45.92 -24.66 -64.84
C GLN A 241 45.32 -23.26 -64.83
N THR A 242 45.75 -22.41 -63.91
CA THR A 242 45.21 -21.06 -63.72
C THR A 242 46.34 -20.04 -63.65
N THR A 243 46.29 -19.02 -64.50
CA THR A 243 47.16 -17.85 -64.47
C THR A 243 46.40 -16.67 -63.88
N VAL A 244 46.92 -16.09 -62.80
CA VAL A 244 46.26 -15.02 -62.04
C VAL A 244 46.96 -13.66 -62.23
N PRO A 245 46.26 -12.53 -62.05
CA PRO A 245 46.88 -11.21 -62.08
C PRO A 245 47.96 -11.01 -61.02
N ALA A 246 48.87 -10.05 -61.25
CA ALA A 246 49.83 -9.65 -60.23
C ALA A 246 49.10 -8.95 -59.06
N GLY A 247 49.29 -9.47 -57.84
CA GLY A 247 48.58 -9.05 -56.62
C GLY A 247 47.67 -10.15 -56.09
N ALA A 248 47.01 -10.91 -56.97
CA ALA A 248 46.06 -11.96 -56.60
C ALA A 248 46.72 -13.15 -55.88
N THR A 249 46.04 -13.67 -54.85
CA THR A 249 46.56 -14.79 -54.03
C THR A 249 45.77 -16.07 -54.26
N MET A 250 46.42 -17.10 -54.81
CA MET A 250 45.83 -18.43 -54.96
C MET A 250 45.84 -19.18 -53.61
N ARG A 251 44.67 -19.67 -53.20
CA ARG A 251 44.46 -20.44 -51.98
C ARG A 251 43.72 -21.73 -52.27
N VAL A 252 44.03 -22.78 -51.52
CA VAL A 252 43.20 -23.99 -51.45
C VAL A 252 42.23 -23.79 -50.29
N ILE A 253 40.93 -23.66 -50.56
CA ILE A 253 39.92 -23.52 -49.49
C ILE A 253 39.39 -24.89 -49.05
N GLU A 254 39.29 -25.85 -49.97
CA GLU A 254 38.90 -27.22 -49.66
C GLU A 254 39.68 -28.24 -50.49
N ARG A 255 39.65 -29.50 -50.05
CA ARG A 255 40.23 -30.64 -50.75
C ARG A 255 39.38 -31.88 -50.47
N TYR A 256 39.12 -32.69 -51.49
CA TYR A 256 38.30 -33.89 -51.37
C TYR A 256 38.92 -35.10 -52.07
N ARG A 257 38.75 -36.28 -51.49
CA ARG A 257 39.12 -37.59 -52.03
C ARG A 257 38.33 -38.66 -51.31
N TYR A 258 37.99 -39.76 -51.98
CA TYR A 258 37.14 -40.79 -51.39
C TYR A 258 37.74 -41.39 -50.09
N PRO A 259 37.02 -41.37 -48.95
CA PRO A 259 37.57 -41.78 -47.65
C PRO A 259 37.85 -43.29 -47.53
N GLY A 260 37.40 -44.13 -48.48
CA GLY A 260 37.59 -45.59 -48.50
C GLY A 260 39.03 -46.09 -48.73
N GLY A 261 40.05 -45.28 -48.43
CA GLY A 261 41.47 -45.65 -48.55
C GLY A 261 42.22 -44.97 -49.70
N CYS A 262 41.66 -43.95 -50.35
CA CYS A 262 42.33 -43.18 -51.40
C CYS A 262 43.49 -42.36 -50.82
N THR A 263 44.73 -42.73 -51.16
CA THR A 263 45.96 -42.14 -50.63
C THR A 263 46.73 -41.28 -51.64
N THR A 264 46.34 -41.32 -52.92
CA THR A 264 46.86 -40.48 -54.00
C THR A 264 46.96 -39.00 -53.55
N GLY A 265 48.05 -38.35 -53.94
CA GLY A 265 48.25 -36.92 -53.73
C GLY A 265 47.70 -36.08 -54.87
N TYR A 266 47.67 -34.76 -54.68
CA TYR A 266 47.30 -33.82 -55.74
C TYR A 266 48.26 -32.66 -55.67
N ASN A 267 49.03 -32.48 -56.74
CA ASN A 267 50.15 -31.54 -56.81
C ASN A 267 49.69 -30.26 -57.48
N VAL A 268 49.98 -29.13 -56.84
CA VAL A 268 49.93 -27.82 -57.50
C VAL A 268 51.34 -27.29 -57.69
N THR A 269 51.73 -27.14 -58.95
CA THR A 269 53.02 -26.62 -59.38
C THR A 269 52.86 -25.13 -59.71
N ARG A 270 53.39 -24.25 -58.86
CA ARG A 270 53.42 -22.80 -59.09
C ARG A 270 54.71 -22.38 -59.77
N THR A 271 54.58 -21.81 -60.97
CA THR A 271 55.63 -21.09 -61.68
C THR A 271 55.21 -19.64 -61.88
N ALA A 272 55.84 -18.71 -61.15
CA ALA A 272 55.48 -17.29 -61.08
C ALA A 272 53.99 -17.08 -60.67
N GLN A 273 53.14 -16.71 -61.63
CA GLN A 273 51.71 -16.43 -61.49
C GLN A 273 50.82 -17.54 -62.08
N THR A 274 51.42 -18.57 -62.67
CA THR A 274 50.71 -19.74 -63.21
C THR A 274 50.80 -20.90 -62.21
N TYR A 275 49.65 -21.46 -61.88
CA TYR A 275 49.47 -22.61 -61.02
C TYR A 275 48.94 -23.76 -61.88
N ARG A 276 49.61 -24.92 -61.87
CA ARG A 276 49.23 -26.11 -62.63
C ARG A 276 48.85 -27.23 -61.66
N PHE A 277 47.68 -27.81 -61.84
CA PHE A 277 47.00 -28.68 -60.89
C PHE A 277 46.87 -30.08 -61.49
N GLU A 278 47.52 -31.08 -60.88
CA GLU A 278 47.75 -32.41 -61.46
C GLU A 278 47.67 -33.51 -60.38
N THR A 279 47.00 -34.62 -60.68
CA THR A 279 46.94 -35.79 -59.79
C THR A 279 48.31 -36.48 -59.69
N ALA A 280 48.79 -36.67 -58.47
CA ALA A 280 50.16 -37.12 -58.22
C ALA A 280 50.32 -38.64 -58.32
N ALA A 281 51.37 -39.09 -59.01
CA ALA A 281 51.77 -40.50 -59.01
C ALA A 281 52.49 -40.90 -57.70
N PRO A 282 52.37 -42.16 -57.22
CA PRO A 282 51.54 -43.23 -57.78
C PRO A 282 50.06 -43.06 -57.46
N TYR A 283 49.20 -43.50 -58.39
CA TYR A 283 47.76 -43.48 -58.23
C TYR A 283 47.27 -44.69 -57.42
N THR A 284 46.72 -44.46 -56.22
CA THR A 284 46.30 -45.48 -55.26
C THR A 284 44.98 -45.13 -54.57
N CYS A 285 43.86 -45.40 -55.24
CA CYS A 285 42.51 -45.27 -54.68
C CYS A 285 41.71 -46.59 -54.76
N PRO A 286 41.75 -47.41 -53.70
CA PRO A 286 40.94 -48.64 -53.59
C PRO A 286 39.46 -48.34 -53.40
N GLY A 287 38.60 -49.31 -53.74
CA GLY A 287 37.14 -49.22 -53.58
C GLY A 287 36.42 -48.41 -54.66
N GLY A 288 37.13 -47.48 -55.30
CA GLY A 288 36.61 -46.57 -56.33
C GLY A 288 37.12 -45.14 -56.06
N PRO A 289 37.30 -44.32 -57.11
CA PRO A 289 37.19 -42.87 -57.04
C PRO A 289 35.86 -42.39 -56.41
N PRO A 290 35.71 -41.10 -56.06
CA PRO A 290 36.54 -39.97 -56.45
C PRO A 290 38.01 -40.00 -56.02
N ALA A 291 38.88 -39.64 -56.97
CA ALA A 291 40.30 -39.44 -56.71
C ALA A 291 40.51 -38.03 -56.12
N PRO A 292 41.74 -37.62 -55.78
CA PRO A 292 41.94 -36.36 -55.08
C PRO A 292 41.68 -35.16 -55.99
N MET A 293 41.01 -34.14 -55.44
CA MET A 293 40.72 -32.86 -56.07
C MET A 293 40.80 -31.72 -55.04
N GLY A 294 40.76 -30.47 -55.51
CA GLY A 294 40.68 -29.28 -54.66
C GLY A 294 39.61 -28.28 -55.12
N VAL A 295 39.21 -27.43 -54.19
CA VAL A 295 38.45 -26.20 -54.46
C VAL A 295 39.38 -25.04 -54.14
N PHE A 296 39.54 -24.15 -55.12
CA PHE A 296 40.57 -23.11 -55.13
C PHE A 296 39.92 -21.73 -55.18
N PHE A 297 40.40 -20.84 -54.33
CA PHE A 297 39.98 -19.45 -54.24
C PHE A 297 41.10 -18.55 -54.73
N ILE A 298 40.75 -17.52 -55.50
CA ILE A 298 41.65 -16.52 -56.05
C ILE A 298 41.30 -15.19 -55.40
N ASP A 299 42.00 -14.91 -54.31
CA ASP A 299 41.90 -13.70 -53.50
C ASP A 299 42.33 -12.46 -54.29
N ASP A 300 41.84 -11.28 -53.88
CA ASP A 300 42.18 -9.97 -54.45
C ASP A 300 41.91 -9.84 -55.97
N THR A 301 41.03 -10.65 -56.57
CA THR A 301 40.71 -10.50 -58.00
C THR A 301 39.33 -10.97 -58.44
N ASN A 302 38.85 -10.33 -59.52
CA ASN A 302 37.63 -10.70 -60.24
C ASN A 302 37.92 -11.26 -61.65
N THR A 303 39.17 -11.57 -62.00
CA THR A 303 39.52 -12.13 -63.32
C THR A 303 40.69 -13.12 -63.27
N ALA A 304 40.60 -14.22 -64.03
CA ALA A 304 41.65 -15.22 -64.17
C ALA A 304 41.62 -15.89 -65.54
N THR A 305 42.77 -16.39 -66.02
CA THR A 305 42.83 -17.23 -67.23
C THR A 305 42.99 -18.68 -66.81
N ILE A 306 42.12 -19.55 -67.32
CA ILE A 306 42.06 -20.97 -67.01
C ILE A 306 42.37 -21.75 -68.29
N THR A 307 43.33 -22.68 -68.19
CA THR A 307 43.72 -23.64 -69.22
C THR A 307 43.50 -25.05 -68.67
N PHE A 308 42.85 -25.94 -69.39
CA PHE A 308 42.54 -27.29 -68.92
C PHE A 308 42.53 -28.30 -70.08
N GLY A 309 42.84 -29.57 -69.79
CA GLY A 309 42.89 -30.62 -70.81
C GLY A 309 43.93 -31.71 -70.55
N SER A 310 44.31 -32.43 -71.60
CA SER A 310 45.39 -33.43 -71.57
C SER A 310 46.47 -33.15 -72.61
N THR A 311 47.73 -33.40 -72.25
CA THR A 311 48.87 -33.42 -73.18
C THR A 311 49.19 -34.82 -73.71
N ALA A 312 48.48 -35.86 -73.27
CA ALA A 312 48.73 -37.25 -73.64
C ALA A 312 47.99 -37.72 -74.90
N GLY A 313 47.13 -36.88 -75.50
CA GLY A 313 46.37 -37.21 -76.71
C GLY A 313 45.14 -38.12 -76.46
N VAL A 314 44.72 -38.28 -75.21
CA VAL A 314 43.53 -39.02 -74.76
C VAL A 314 42.92 -38.31 -73.55
N GLY A 315 41.64 -38.54 -73.27
CA GLY A 315 40.97 -38.05 -72.07
C GLY A 315 40.31 -36.69 -72.26
N LEU A 316 39.24 -36.48 -71.48
CA LEU A 316 38.56 -35.20 -71.31
C LEU A 316 38.91 -34.67 -69.92
N GLN A 317 38.85 -33.35 -69.75
CA GLN A 317 39.02 -32.68 -68.47
C GLN A 317 37.89 -31.66 -68.34
N ALA A 318 37.37 -31.48 -67.13
CA ALA A 318 36.36 -30.47 -66.86
C ALA A 318 36.72 -29.60 -65.64
N VAL A 319 36.44 -28.30 -65.74
CA VAL A 319 36.64 -27.30 -64.68
C VAL A 319 35.33 -26.58 -64.37
N ALA A 320 35.01 -26.39 -63.09
CA ALA A 320 33.88 -25.58 -62.65
C ALA A 320 34.40 -24.21 -62.18
N VAL A 321 33.61 -23.17 -62.40
CA VAL A 321 33.96 -21.80 -62.03
C VAL A 321 32.83 -21.12 -61.27
N GLY A 322 33.18 -20.22 -60.36
CA GLY A 322 32.23 -19.53 -59.51
C GLY A 322 32.82 -18.28 -58.88
N VAL A 323 32.07 -17.65 -57.98
CA VAL A 323 32.54 -16.52 -57.17
C VAL A 323 32.32 -16.80 -55.69
N MET A 324 33.17 -16.19 -54.87
CA MET A 324 32.97 -16.08 -53.43
C MET A 324 32.11 -14.85 -53.14
N VAL A 325 31.09 -15.01 -52.30
CA VAL A 325 30.32 -13.93 -51.70
C VAL A 325 30.06 -14.24 -50.22
N ASN A 326 30.12 -13.22 -49.37
CA ASN A 326 29.78 -13.39 -47.96
C ASN A 326 28.28 -13.72 -47.77
N VAL A 327 27.99 -14.54 -46.76
CA VAL A 327 26.63 -14.66 -46.20
C VAL A 327 26.32 -13.35 -45.46
N ALA A 328 25.04 -13.08 -45.23
CA ALA A 328 24.64 -11.93 -44.43
C ALA A 328 24.70 -12.23 -42.92
N ASP A 329 25.10 -11.23 -42.15
CA ASP A 329 24.67 -11.11 -40.75
C ASP A 329 23.22 -10.57 -40.74
N TYR A 330 22.47 -10.87 -39.68
CA TYR A 330 21.16 -10.27 -39.44
C TYR A 330 20.88 -10.12 -37.94
N GLY A 331 20.68 -8.89 -37.47
CA GLY A 331 20.23 -8.66 -36.09
C GLY A 331 18.85 -9.26 -35.77
N ASP A 332 18.76 -9.93 -34.61
CA ASP A 332 17.67 -10.81 -34.20
C ASP A 332 16.55 -10.15 -33.35
N ALA A 333 16.59 -8.83 -33.11
CA ALA A 333 15.54 -8.17 -32.33
C ALA A 333 14.14 -8.52 -32.90
N PRO A 334 13.11 -8.65 -32.04
CA PRO A 334 11.80 -9.20 -32.41
C PRO A 334 11.28 -8.68 -33.75
N SER A 335 10.78 -9.57 -34.60
CA SER A 335 10.46 -9.30 -36.02
C SER A 335 9.60 -8.05 -36.34
N SER A 336 8.95 -7.43 -35.35
CA SER A 336 8.31 -6.11 -35.46
C SER A 336 9.29 -4.96 -35.69
N TYR A 337 10.49 -5.01 -35.10
CA TYR A 337 11.60 -4.06 -35.34
C TYR A 337 12.16 -4.13 -36.77
N GLY A 338 11.80 -5.17 -37.51
CA GLY A 338 12.23 -5.41 -38.89
C GLY A 338 13.67 -5.92 -38.97
N SER A 339 14.04 -6.44 -40.14
CA SER A 339 15.38 -6.99 -40.38
C SER A 339 16.40 -5.87 -40.69
N SER A 340 17.44 -5.81 -39.87
CA SER A 340 18.76 -5.36 -40.29
C SER A 340 19.47 -6.50 -41.02
N ALA A 341 20.41 -6.17 -41.89
CA ALA A 341 21.33 -7.15 -42.46
C ALA A 341 22.61 -6.48 -42.94
N HIS A 342 23.76 -7.13 -42.81
CA HIS A 342 25.03 -6.67 -43.35
C HIS A 342 25.75 -7.79 -44.09
N LEU A 343 26.89 -7.50 -44.69
CA LEU A 343 27.74 -8.47 -45.38
C LEU A 343 29.16 -8.32 -44.85
N PRO A 344 29.53 -9.10 -43.80
CA PRO A 344 30.84 -9.01 -43.17
C PRO A 344 31.95 -9.29 -44.17
N GLN A 345 32.96 -8.40 -44.24
CA GLN A 345 34.06 -8.52 -45.21
C GLN A 345 35.18 -9.40 -44.61
N TYR A 346 34.98 -10.71 -44.68
CA TYR A 346 35.94 -11.69 -44.20
C TYR A 346 37.28 -11.59 -44.93
N THR A 347 38.35 -11.86 -44.20
CA THR A 347 39.70 -12.02 -44.76
C THR A 347 40.08 -13.50 -44.76
N TRP A 348 41.16 -13.87 -45.46
CA TRP A 348 41.60 -15.27 -45.53
C TRP A 348 43.00 -15.48 -44.95
N SER A 349 43.14 -16.51 -44.12
CA SER A 349 44.41 -16.97 -43.56
C SER A 349 44.75 -18.38 -44.05
N GLY A 350 46.04 -18.71 -44.16
CA GLY A 350 46.50 -20.02 -44.61
C GLY A 350 46.18 -20.37 -46.08
N GLY A 351 46.30 -21.66 -46.40
CA GLY A 351 46.00 -22.28 -47.72
C GLY A 351 46.79 -21.79 -48.93
N THR A 352 47.74 -20.87 -48.76
CA THR A 352 48.50 -20.27 -49.88
C THR A 352 49.52 -21.24 -50.47
N LEU A 353 49.76 -21.11 -51.77
CA LEU A 353 50.65 -21.99 -52.52
C LEU A 353 52.02 -21.32 -52.81
N PRO A 354 53.13 -21.82 -52.21
CA PRO A 354 54.48 -21.31 -52.49
C PRO A 354 54.96 -21.67 -53.90
N ALA A 355 56.06 -21.05 -54.35
CA ALA A 355 56.70 -21.39 -55.63
C ALA A 355 57.30 -22.81 -55.60
N GLY A 356 57.17 -23.55 -56.70
CA GLY A 356 57.51 -24.98 -56.77
C GLY A 356 56.27 -25.88 -56.67
N VAL A 357 56.46 -27.12 -56.21
CA VAL A 357 55.39 -28.14 -56.16
C VAL A 357 54.87 -28.32 -54.74
N THR A 358 53.55 -28.19 -54.56
CA THR A 358 52.86 -28.41 -53.27
C THR A 358 51.84 -29.54 -53.41
N ASN A 359 51.98 -30.63 -52.64
CA ASN A 359 50.95 -31.66 -52.55
C ASN A 359 49.89 -31.24 -51.52
N ILE A 360 48.68 -30.91 -51.97
CA ILE A 360 47.61 -30.37 -51.11
C ILE A 360 47.01 -31.41 -50.16
N PHE A 361 47.37 -32.70 -50.29
CA PHE A 361 47.06 -33.78 -49.34
C PHE A 361 48.28 -34.20 -48.48
N GLY A 362 49.40 -33.49 -48.58
CA GLY A 362 50.57 -33.72 -47.74
C GLY A 362 50.33 -33.34 -46.28
N ALA A 363 50.98 -34.04 -45.35
CA ALA A 363 50.79 -33.89 -43.90
C ALA A 363 51.19 -32.52 -43.32
N GLY A 364 51.83 -31.64 -44.11
CA GLY A 364 52.15 -30.27 -43.76
C GLY A 364 51.29 -29.20 -44.44
N PHE A 365 50.23 -29.59 -45.17
CA PHE A 365 49.34 -28.65 -45.85
C PHE A 365 47.98 -28.55 -45.13
N THR A 366 47.58 -27.33 -44.80
CA THR A 366 46.27 -26.97 -44.25
C THR A 366 45.58 -26.02 -45.24
N PRO A 367 44.30 -26.27 -45.60
CA PRO A 367 43.51 -25.32 -46.39
C PRO A 367 43.40 -23.94 -45.72
N ALA A 368 42.94 -22.96 -46.49
CA ALA A 368 42.67 -21.61 -45.98
C ALA A 368 41.41 -21.59 -45.12
N THR A 369 41.39 -20.69 -44.15
CA THR A 369 40.25 -20.42 -43.28
C THR A 369 39.90 -18.94 -43.37
N GLN A 370 38.62 -18.61 -43.33
CA GLN A 370 38.19 -17.23 -43.13
C GLN A 370 38.64 -16.73 -41.75
N THR A 371 38.91 -15.43 -41.65
CA THR A 371 39.24 -14.70 -40.44
C THR A 371 38.34 -13.47 -40.35
N GLN A 372 37.93 -13.15 -39.12
CA GLN A 372 36.91 -12.11 -38.83
C GLN A 372 37.22 -10.77 -39.52
N PRO A 373 36.18 -10.00 -39.90
CA PRO A 373 36.34 -8.70 -40.56
C PRO A 373 37.14 -7.71 -39.69
N VAL A 374 37.83 -6.78 -40.33
CA VAL A 374 38.71 -5.80 -39.63
C VAL A 374 38.46 -4.34 -40.04
N THR A 375 37.38 -4.08 -40.79
CA THR A 375 37.05 -2.74 -41.33
C THR A 375 35.89 -2.09 -40.59
N ALA A 376 34.84 -2.86 -40.39
CA ALA A 376 33.74 -2.62 -39.47
C ALA A 376 33.45 -3.97 -38.83
N LEU A 377 33.54 -4.00 -37.50
CA LEU A 377 33.27 -5.13 -36.61
C LEU A 377 32.96 -4.52 -35.24
N LEU A 378 31.93 -4.99 -34.54
CA LEU A 378 31.63 -4.78 -33.13
C LEU A 378 32.32 -5.92 -32.35
N GLY A 379 32.70 -5.67 -31.11
CA GLY A 379 33.34 -6.69 -30.27
C GLY A 379 34.57 -7.36 -30.91
N ALA A 380 34.48 -8.67 -31.15
CA ALA A 380 35.52 -9.54 -31.70
C ALA A 380 35.01 -10.67 -32.62
N SER A 381 33.70 -10.94 -32.66
CA SER A 381 33.09 -12.06 -33.38
C SER A 381 32.02 -11.59 -34.37
N VAL A 382 31.61 -12.44 -35.30
CA VAL A 382 30.45 -12.22 -36.18
C VAL A 382 29.85 -13.57 -36.64
N ASP A 383 28.57 -13.78 -36.39
CA ASP A 383 27.73 -14.85 -36.96
C ASP A 383 27.42 -14.52 -38.43
N VAL A 384 27.14 -15.55 -39.24
CA VAL A 384 26.42 -15.30 -40.49
C VAL A 384 25.43 -16.42 -40.81
N GLU A 385 24.21 -16.02 -41.14
CA GLU A 385 23.08 -16.91 -41.30
C GLU A 385 22.30 -16.67 -42.61
N VAL A 386 21.51 -17.65 -43.04
CA VAL A 386 20.90 -17.65 -44.38
C VAL A 386 19.47 -17.08 -44.35
N VAL A 387 18.84 -17.03 -43.17
CA VAL A 387 17.42 -16.70 -42.95
C VAL A 387 17.18 -16.21 -41.51
N PRO A 388 16.80 -14.92 -41.30
CA PRO A 388 16.70 -14.27 -39.98
C PRO A 388 16.09 -15.11 -38.85
N PHE A 389 16.86 -15.34 -37.78
CA PHE A 389 16.44 -16.09 -36.59
C PHE A 389 15.71 -15.27 -35.51
N ALA A 390 15.29 -14.04 -35.81
CA ALA A 390 14.74 -13.05 -34.88
C ALA A 390 13.87 -13.55 -33.69
N GLY A 391 14.33 -13.27 -32.46
CA GLY A 391 13.80 -13.79 -31.20
C GLY A 391 13.14 -12.78 -30.26
N ALA A 392 12.64 -13.29 -29.14
CA ALA A 392 12.10 -12.47 -28.04
C ALA A 392 13.15 -12.14 -26.96
N GLY A 393 14.26 -12.86 -26.94
CA GLY A 393 15.38 -12.60 -26.03
C GLY A 393 16.37 -11.56 -26.54
N ALA A 394 16.36 -11.31 -27.85
CA ALA A 394 17.55 -10.95 -28.62
C ALA A 394 18.71 -11.93 -28.33
N THR A 395 18.49 -13.21 -28.68
CA THR A 395 19.27 -14.41 -28.30
C THR A 395 18.77 -15.69 -29.04
N LEU A 396 18.69 -15.73 -30.38
CA LEU A 396 18.31 -16.99 -31.08
C LEU A 396 19.38 -17.55 -32.02
N ASP A 397 20.25 -16.70 -32.51
CA ASP A 397 21.38 -16.93 -33.42
C ASP A 397 22.56 -17.52 -32.63
N ASP A 398 22.90 -16.93 -31.48
CA ASP A 398 23.82 -17.46 -30.47
C ASP A 398 23.45 -18.90 -30.02
N THR A 399 22.16 -19.26 -30.09
CA THR A 399 21.69 -20.64 -29.81
C THR A 399 21.66 -21.57 -31.03
N ASN A 400 21.95 -21.09 -32.24
CA ASN A 400 21.88 -21.85 -33.49
C ASN A 400 23.03 -22.88 -33.65
N GLY A 401 24.17 -22.63 -32.99
CA GLY A 401 25.40 -23.45 -33.06
C GLY A 401 26.64 -22.71 -33.60
N SER A 402 26.48 -21.46 -34.02
CA SER A 402 27.53 -20.48 -34.33
C SER A 402 28.31 -19.99 -33.08
N VAL A 403 29.07 -18.92 -33.26
CA VAL A 403 29.71 -18.15 -32.19
C VAL A 403 28.86 -16.90 -31.93
N ASP A 404 28.21 -16.86 -30.77
CA ASP A 404 27.76 -15.67 -30.01
C ASP A 404 28.60 -14.42 -30.37
N ASP A 405 27.97 -13.48 -31.09
CA ASP A 405 28.57 -12.23 -31.55
C ASP A 405 27.92 -10.98 -30.96
N GLU A 406 27.04 -11.14 -29.97
CA GLU A 406 26.66 -10.12 -28.98
C GLU A 406 27.84 -9.69 -28.05
N ASP A 407 29.07 -9.69 -28.56
CA ASP A 407 30.31 -9.41 -27.81
C ASP A 407 30.79 -7.95 -27.87
N GLY A 408 30.11 -7.08 -28.64
CA GLY A 408 30.37 -5.63 -28.72
C GLY A 408 29.81 -4.78 -27.58
N ALA A 409 28.68 -5.14 -26.95
CA ALA A 409 28.01 -4.30 -25.97
C ALA A 409 27.65 -5.04 -24.66
N ASN A 410 28.20 -4.55 -23.54
CA ASN A 410 27.85 -5.07 -22.22
C ASN A 410 26.64 -4.31 -21.63
N VAL A 411 25.43 -4.85 -21.84
CA VAL A 411 24.17 -4.26 -21.35
C VAL A 411 24.17 -4.04 -19.83
N ALA A 412 24.82 -4.91 -19.06
CA ALA A 412 24.93 -4.76 -17.61
C ALA A 412 25.89 -3.64 -17.16
N ALA A 413 26.63 -3.03 -18.10
CA ALA A 413 27.47 -1.85 -17.89
C ALA A 413 26.87 -0.56 -18.47
N PHE A 414 25.66 -0.61 -19.06
CA PHE A 414 24.97 0.58 -19.55
C PHE A 414 24.58 1.54 -18.42
N ALA A 415 24.43 2.82 -18.74
CA ALA A 415 23.88 3.79 -17.81
C ALA A 415 22.43 3.43 -17.44
N PRO A 416 21.95 3.67 -16.20
CA PRO A 416 20.59 3.33 -15.80
C PRO A 416 19.55 4.09 -16.64
N LEU A 417 18.75 3.36 -17.42
CA LEU A 417 17.66 3.90 -18.24
C LEU A 417 16.32 3.70 -17.54
N TYR A 418 15.55 4.77 -17.40
CA TYR A 418 14.28 4.79 -16.70
C TYR A 418 13.36 5.91 -17.23
N VAL A 419 12.08 5.88 -16.89
CA VAL A 419 11.11 6.90 -17.37
C VAL A 419 11.50 8.34 -17.01
N GLY A 420 12.25 8.54 -15.92
CA GLY A 420 12.80 9.85 -15.53
C GLY A 420 13.98 10.33 -16.40
N SER A 421 14.60 9.46 -17.19
CA SER A 421 15.66 9.83 -18.14
C SER A 421 15.18 10.77 -19.25
N ARG A 422 13.87 10.90 -19.47
CA ARG A 422 13.23 11.73 -20.51
C ARG A 422 13.76 13.17 -20.55
N GLY A 423 14.19 13.63 -21.73
CA GLY A 423 14.81 14.93 -21.92
C GLY A 423 16.28 15.03 -21.45
N GLY A 424 16.77 14.06 -20.68
CA GLY A 424 18.17 13.94 -20.28
C GLY A 424 19.01 13.22 -21.33
N ALA A 425 20.31 13.50 -21.38
CA ALA A 425 21.23 12.82 -22.30
C ALA A 425 21.51 11.38 -21.84
N TYR A 426 21.65 10.46 -22.79
CA TYR A 426 21.95 9.05 -22.55
C TYR A 426 23.12 8.58 -23.40
N SER A 427 23.97 7.70 -22.88
CA SER A 427 25.10 7.12 -23.65
C SER A 427 25.66 5.85 -23.02
N PHE A 428 26.29 5.02 -23.86
CA PHE A 428 27.07 3.86 -23.45
C PHE A 428 28.21 3.59 -24.46
N PRO A 429 29.30 2.94 -24.02
CA PRO A 429 30.38 2.51 -24.91
C PRO A 429 30.06 1.14 -25.56
N VAL A 430 30.64 0.91 -26.74
CA VAL A 430 30.72 -0.41 -27.38
C VAL A 430 32.16 -0.71 -27.76
N SER A 431 32.53 -1.99 -27.71
CA SER A 431 33.77 -2.53 -28.31
C SER A 431 33.60 -2.60 -29.82
N CYS A 432 34.68 -2.37 -30.59
CA CYS A 432 34.66 -2.50 -32.05
C CYS A 432 36.07 -2.59 -32.63
N ALA A 433 36.20 -3.12 -33.86
CA ALA A 433 37.43 -3.12 -34.64
C ALA A 433 37.29 -2.35 -35.96
N GLY A 434 38.44 -1.96 -36.51
CA GLY A 434 38.54 -1.18 -37.75
C GLY A 434 38.25 0.31 -37.56
N THR A 435 37.58 0.91 -38.55
CA THR A 435 37.22 2.35 -38.59
C THR A 435 35.80 2.57 -39.11
N GLY A 436 34.93 1.57 -38.92
CA GLY A 436 33.52 1.64 -39.30
C GLY A 436 32.79 2.81 -38.62
N SER A 437 31.74 3.30 -39.27
CA SER A 437 30.73 4.13 -38.60
C SER A 437 29.80 3.24 -37.81
N VAL A 438 29.39 3.65 -36.62
CA VAL A 438 28.49 2.90 -35.73
C VAL A 438 27.30 3.78 -35.35
N ALA A 439 26.09 3.22 -35.32
CA ALA A 439 24.89 3.88 -34.83
C ALA A 439 23.95 2.87 -34.17
N ALA A 440 23.11 3.34 -33.25
CA ALA A 440 22.16 2.50 -32.53
C ALA A 440 20.76 3.12 -32.41
N TRP A 441 19.79 2.29 -32.05
CA TRP A 441 18.39 2.65 -31.81
C TRP A 441 17.90 1.97 -30.54
N ILE A 442 17.14 2.67 -29.69
CA ILE A 442 16.49 2.08 -28.50
C ILE A 442 14.99 2.37 -28.60
N ASP A 443 14.16 1.33 -28.50
CA ASP A 443 12.69 1.46 -28.42
C ASP A 443 12.30 2.08 -27.06
N PHE A 444 12.27 3.40 -26.99
CA PHE A 444 12.00 4.12 -25.75
C PHE A 444 10.52 4.04 -25.36
N ASP A 445 9.59 4.12 -26.33
CA ASP A 445 8.15 4.15 -26.03
C ASP A 445 7.48 2.76 -25.95
N GLN A 446 8.21 1.70 -26.29
CA GLN A 446 7.76 0.31 -26.40
C GLN A 446 6.64 0.10 -27.44
N ASN A 447 6.68 0.83 -28.55
CA ASN A 447 5.75 0.60 -29.67
C ASN A 447 6.08 -0.67 -30.49
N GLY A 448 7.27 -1.25 -30.33
CA GLY A 448 7.69 -2.47 -31.01
C GLY A 448 8.37 -2.25 -32.36
N THR A 449 8.71 -1.01 -32.71
CA THR A 449 9.52 -0.64 -33.87
C THR A 449 10.64 0.32 -33.45
N PHE A 450 11.61 0.58 -34.34
CA PHE A 450 12.68 1.55 -34.08
C PHE A 450 12.44 2.83 -34.88
N ASP A 451 12.19 3.93 -34.18
CA ASP A 451 11.77 5.20 -34.77
C ASP A 451 12.93 6.17 -35.07
N GLY A 452 12.60 7.32 -35.69
CA GLY A 452 13.59 8.25 -36.24
C GLY A 452 14.36 9.09 -35.21
N ASP A 453 13.72 9.42 -34.10
CA ASP A 453 14.27 10.15 -32.95
C ASP A 453 14.90 9.23 -31.89
N GLU A 454 14.59 7.94 -31.94
CA GLU A 454 15.24 6.88 -31.16
C GLU A 454 16.68 6.57 -31.61
N ARG A 455 17.14 7.17 -32.71
CA ARG A 455 18.48 6.96 -33.27
C ARG A 455 19.55 7.75 -32.49
N SER A 456 20.65 7.07 -32.15
CA SER A 456 21.85 7.70 -31.60
C SER A 456 22.49 8.68 -32.59
N ALA A 457 23.32 9.58 -32.09
CA ALA A 457 24.38 10.18 -32.89
C ALA A 457 25.27 9.07 -33.49
N THR A 458 25.68 9.23 -34.75
CA THR A 458 26.65 8.32 -35.38
C THR A 458 28.03 8.52 -34.75
N ALA A 459 28.64 7.43 -34.30
CA ALA A 459 30.03 7.38 -33.87
C ALA A 459 30.92 6.77 -34.97
N THR A 460 32.24 6.84 -34.78
CA THR A 460 33.23 6.11 -35.59
C THR A 460 34.05 5.23 -34.65
N CYS A 461 34.27 3.97 -35.03
CA CYS A 461 35.16 3.10 -34.28
C CYS A 461 36.58 3.66 -34.24
N SER A 462 37.16 3.79 -33.05
CA SER A 462 38.48 4.37 -32.86
C SER A 462 39.17 3.82 -31.62
N GLY A 463 40.34 3.19 -31.81
CA GLY A 463 41.15 2.67 -30.70
C GLY A 463 40.56 1.45 -29.98
N GLY A 464 39.63 0.73 -30.62
CA GLY A 464 38.96 -0.46 -30.06
C GLY A 464 37.55 -0.23 -29.53
N ALA A 465 37.03 1.00 -29.61
CA ALA A 465 35.71 1.35 -29.07
C ALA A 465 35.01 2.48 -29.84
N ALA A 466 33.71 2.61 -29.60
CA ALA A 466 32.88 3.77 -29.95
C ALA A 466 31.98 4.16 -28.75
N THR A 467 31.42 5.37 -28.75
CA THR A 467 30.43 5.79 -27.75
C THR A 467 29.15 6.25 -28.44
N LEU A 468 28.08 5.50 -28.20
CA LEU A 468 26.75 5.79 -28.72
C LEU A 468 26.05 6.75 -27.76
N SER A 469 25.39 7.77 -28.30
CA SER A 469 24.82 8.84 -27.48
C SER A 469 23.57 9.47 -28.07
N TRP A 470 22.66 9.83 -27.17
CA TRP A 470 21.41 10.54 -27.42
C TRP A 470 21.49 11.88 -26.66
N ALA A 471 21.27 12.99 -27.36
CA ALA A 471 21.34 14.32 -26.76
C ALA A 471 20.22 14.58 -25.74
N ALA A 472 19.07 13.92 -25.96
CA ALA A 472 17.94 13.81 -25.05
C ALA A 472 17.24 12.47 -25.32
N VAL A 473 16.80 11.77 -24.28
CA VAL A 473 15.86 10.64 -24.38
C VAL A 473 14.46 11.17 -24.68
N ASN A 474 13.68 10.42 -25.47
CA ASN A 474 12.39 10.87 -25.98
C ASN A 474 11.36 11.10 -24.84
N ALA A 475 10.35 11.94 -25.11
CA ALA A 475 9.44 12.42 -24.07
C ALA A 475 8.36 11.39 -23.68
N ASP A 476 8.13 10.41 -24.53
CA ASP A 476 7.13 9.34 -24.51
C ASP A 476 7.62 8.06 -23.81
N ILE A 477 8.91 7.98 -23.44
CA ILE A 477 9.55 6.80 -22.84
C ILE A 477 8.68 6.06 -21.81
N VAL A 478 8.53 4.75 -22.02
CA VAL A 478 7.71 3.84 -21.23
C VAL A 478 8.60 2.83 -20.51
N ALA A 479 8.22 2.43 -19.29
CA ALA A 479 8.93 1.39 -18.54
C ALA A 479 8.47 -0.02 -18.89
N GLY A 480 9.41 -0.96 -18.99
CA GLY A 480 9.17 -2.34 -19.42
C GLY A 480 10.36 -2.95 -20.16
N GLN A 481 10.09 -3.91 -21.04
CA GLN A 481 11.10 -4.60 -21.83
C GLN A 481 11.23 -3.90 -23.19
N SER A 482 12.45 -3.48 -23.50
CA SER A 482 12.87 -2.80 -24.73
C SER A 482 14.03 -3.57 -25.36
N TYR A 483 14.44 -3.14 -26.54
CA TYR A 483 15.62 -3.65 -27.24
C TYR A 483 16.50 -2.47 -27.66
N VAL A 484 17.79 -2.74 -27.88
CA VAL A 484 18.71 -1.85 -28.60
C VAL A 484 19.25 -2.58 -29.81
N ARG A 485 19.24 -1.93 -30.97
CA ARG A 485 19.96 -2.36 -32.16
C ARG A 485 21.23 -1.57 -32.33
N ILE A 486 22.35 -2.21 -32.66
CA ILE A 486 23.64 -1.58 -32.90
C ILE A 486 24.14 -2.00 -34.27
N ARG A 487 24.38 -1.04 -35.18
CA ARG A 487 24.81 -1.32 -36.56
C ARG A 487 26.15 -0.70 -36.87
N THR A 488 27.08 -1.48 -37.44
CA THR A 488 28.39 -1.00 -37.90
C THR A 488 28.58 -1.17 -39.39
N ALA A 489 29.14 -0.17 -40.09
CA ALA A 489 29.43 -0.29 -41.52
C ALA A 489 30.58 0.63 -41.96
N ALA A 490 31.30 0.24 -43.01
CA ALA A 490 32.28 1.10 -43.68
C ALA A 490 31.62 2.33 -44.35
N ASN A 491 30.36 2.21 -44.77
CA ASN A 491 29.57 3.30 -45.36
C ASN A 491 28.41 3.72 -44.43
N VAL A 492 28.56 4.87 -43.77
CA VAL A 492 27.56 5.48 -42.88
C VAL A 492 26.15 5.59 -43.49
N ALA A 493 26.04 5.75 -44.81
CA ALA A 493 24.73 5.89 -45.47
C ALA A 493 23.89 4.60 -45.43
N GLN A 494 24.53 3.42 -45.27
CA GLN A 494 23.84 2.14 -45.15
C GLN A 494 23.27 1.91 -43.73
N ILE A 495 23.82 2.58 -42.71
CA ILE A 495 23.32 2.56 -41.32
C ILE A 495 22.59 3.87 -40.95
N ALA A 496 21.95 4.50 -41.93
CA ALA A 496 21.05 5.63 -41.70
C ALA A 496 19.68 5.20 -41.10
N SER A 497 19.34 3.91 -41.19
CA SER A 497 18.07 3.30 -40.79
C SER A 497 18.31 2.06 -39.91
N PRO A 498 17.38 1.69 -39.00
CA PRO A 498 17.52 0.47 -38.18
C PRO A 498 17.30 -0.83 -38.98
N ILE A 499 16.88 -0.73 -40.26
CA ILE A 499 16.53 -1.86 -41.13
C ILE A 499 17.24 -1.77 -42.49
N GLY A 500 17.19 -2.85 -43.27
CA GLY A 500 17.77 -2.94 -44.61
C GLY A 500 19.26 -3.24 -44.63
N VAL A 501 19.85 -3.30 -45.83
CA VAL A 501 21.12 -4.02 -46.07
C VAL A 501 22.34 -3.10 -46.19
N ALA A 502 23.40 -3.39 -45.43
CA ALA A 502 24.74 -2.83 -45.63
C ALA A 502 25.66 -3.82 -46.39
N SER A 503 26.70 -3.30 -47.05
CA SER A 503 27.67 -4.11 -47.81
C SER A 503 28.99 -4.33 -47.05
N SER A 504 28.96 -4.21 -45.72
CA SER A 504 30.11 -4.29 -44.81
C SER A 504 29.66 -4.24 -43.34
N GLY A 505 30.38 -4.90 -42.43
CA GLY A 505 30.11 -4.91 -40.98
C GLY A 505 28.99 -5.87 -40.58
N GLU A 506 28.38 -5.65 -39.41
CA GLU A 506 27.27 -6.43 -38.84
C GLU A 506 26.30 -5.59 -37.99
N ALA A 507 25.26 -6.24 -37.43
CA ALA A 507 24.20 -5.61 -36.65
C ALA A 507 23.73 -6.41 -35.43
N GLU A 508 24.45 -6.31 -34.32
CA GLU A 508 24.04 -6.82 -33.00
C GLU A 508 22.67 -6.26 -32.53
N ASP A 509 21.91 -7.07 -31.81
CA ASP A 509 20.70 -6.69 -31.08
C ASP A 509 20.77 -7.13 -29.62
N TYR A 510 20.18 -6.37 -28.68
CA TYR A 510 20.19 -6.71 -27.26
C TYR A 510 18.89 -6.34 -26.54
N ALA A 511 18.40 -7.22 -25.67
CA ALA A 511 17.30 -6.92 -24.76
C ALA A 511 17.74 -6.05 -23.56
N LEU A 512 16.98 -4.99 -23.27
CA LEU A 512 17.21 -4.09 -22.13
C LEU A 512 15.92 -3.72 -21.39
N THR A 513 16.00 -3.42 -20.10
CA THR A 513 14.84 -3.00 -19.30
C THR A 513 14.85 -1.50 -19.04
N ILE A 514 13.81 -0.80 -19.48
CA ILE A 514 13.54 0.59 -19.08
C ILE A 514 12.82 0.55 -17.74
N ALA A 515 13.42 1.10 -16.69
CA ALA A 515 12.88 0.99 -15.34
C ALA A 515 11.87 2.10 -14.99
N ASP A 516 11.09 1.88 -13.93
CA ASP A 516 10.21 2.88 -13.31
C ASP A 516 10.50 2.94 -11.82
N PRO A 517 11.43 3.81 -11.37
CA PRO A 517 11.67 4.05 -9.96
C PRO A 517 10.50 4.87 -9.39
N LYS A 518 9.86 4.40 -8.32
CA LYS A 518 8.59 4.96 -7.84
C LYS A 518 8.60 5.32 -6.36
N VAL A 519 7.80 6.32 -6.02
CA VAL A 519 7.37 6.58 -4.65
C VAL A 519 5.84 6.54 -4.56
N ARG A 520 5.30 5.95 -3.50
CA ARG A 520 3.87 5.99 -3.17
C ARG A 520 3.65 6.42 -1.73
N ILE A 521 2.52 7.07 -1.49
CA ILE A 521 2.11 7.47 -0.15
C ILE A 521 1.18 6.41 0.42
N ALA A 522 1.35 6.06 1.69
CA ALA A 522 0.36 5.33 2.48
C ALA A 522 -0.16 6.19 3.64
N LYS A 523 -1.45 6.06 3.93
CA LYS A 523 -2.13 6.77 5.03
C LYS A 523 -2.60 5.79 6.08
N VAL A 524 -2.23 6.04 7.34
CA VAL A 524 -2.83 5.40 8.51
C VAL A 524 -3.49 6.47 9.37
N THR A 525 -4.63 6.14 9.97
CA THR A 525 -5.24 6.95 11.04
C THR A 525 -5.31 6.17 12.35
N GLN A 526 -5.26 6.89 13.48
CA GLN A 526 -5.41 6.33 14.83
C GLN A 526 -6.61 6.98 15.50
N GLY A 527 -7.38 6.18 16.24
CA GLY A 527 -8.60 6.62 16.93
C GLY A 527 -9.87 6.61 16.08
N ASP A 528 -9.80 7.07 14.83
CA ASP A 528 -10.97 7.19 13.94
C ASP A 528 -10.61 6.93 12.46
N ALA A 529 -11.62 6.79 11.60
CA ALA A 529 -11.51 6.94 10.15
C ALA A 529 -11.42 8.44 9.78
N GLY A 530 -10.90 8.78 8.61
CA GLY A 530 -10.82 10.20 8.22
C GLY A 530 -10.10 10.51 6.92
N GLY A 531 -10.26 11.75 6.47
CA GLY A 531 -9.70 12.33 5.25
C GLY A 531 -10.63 13.39 4.65
N PRO A 532 -10.34 13.88 3.43
CA PRO A 532 -9.13 13.58 2.67
C PRO A 532 -7.89 14.25 3.29
N PHE A 533 -6.78 13.50 3.35
CA PHE A 533 -5.45 14.04 3.60
C PHE A 533 -4.77 14.28 2.25
N ALA A 534 -4.29 15.49 2.00
CA ALA A 534 -3.64 15.83 0.73
C ALA A 534 -2.11 15.74 0.86
N PHE A 535 -1.46 15.38 -0.24
CA PHE A 535 -0.03 15.16 -0.32
C PHE A 535 0.57 15.91 -1.51
N ALA A 536 1.88 16.17 -1.44
CA ALA A 536 2.68 16.62 -2.57
C ALA A 536 4.07 15.97 -2.51
N THR A 537 4.69 15.78 -3.67
CA THR A 537 6.06 15.25 -3.83
C THR A 537 6.92 16.20 -4.66
N THR A 538 8.20 16.32 -4.32
CA THR A 538 9.22 16.88 -5.22
C THR A 538 9.96 15.75 -5.93
N ASN A 539 10.59 16.06 -7.07
CA ASN A 539 11.41 15.10 -7.84
C ASN A 539 10.59 13.87 -8.32
N THR A 540 9.39 14.13 -8.82
CA THR A 540 8.46 13.09 -9.32
C THR A 540 7.67 13.59 -10.54
N LEU A 541 7.51 12.73 -11.54
CA LEU A 541 6.79 13.01 -12.80
C LEU A 541 5.28 13.27 -12.63
N GLY A 542 4.73 12.99 -11.44
CA GLY A 542 3.35 13.27 -11.07
C GLY A 542 3.22 13.72 -9.61
N GLN A 543 1.97 13.86 -9.14
CA GLN A 543 1.66 14.17 -7.74
C GLN A 543 0.73 13.10 -7.15
N PRO A 544 0.92 12.67 -5.89
CA PRO A 544 0.08 11.68 -5.25
C PRO A 544 -1.35 12.18 -5.02
N ALA A 545 -2.33 11.29 -5.24
CA ALA A 545 -3.73 11.58 -4.92
C ALA A 545 -3.96 11.73 -3.40
N GLY A 546 -4.95 12.55 -3.02
CA GLY A 546 -5.38 12.67 -1.63
C GLY A 546 -6.03 11.38 -1.12
N LEU A 547 -5.69 10.97 0.10
CA LEU A 547 -6.10 9.67 0.67
C LEU A 547 -7.12 9.85 1.79
N THR A 548 -8.07 8.91 1.88
CA THR A 548 -9.06 8.82 2.97
C THR A 548 -9.04 7.41 3.53
N THR A 549 -9.00 7.29 4.86
CA THR A 549 -9.07 6.00 5.57
C THR A 549 -10.52 5.67 5.90
N ALA A 550 -10.94 4.44 5.61
CA ALA A 550 -12.27 3.94 5.95
C ALA A 550 -12.33 3.26 7.34
N THR A 551 -11.19 2.98 7.96
CA THR A 551 -11.08 2.30 9.26
C THR A 551 -9.75 2.66 9.92
N ALA A 552 -9.78 2.97 11.22
CA ALA A 552 -8.57 3.24 12.00
C ALA A 552 -7.60 2.05 12.00
N GLY A 553 -6.30 2.32 12.10
CA GLY A 553 -5.22 1.33 12.12
C GLY A 553 -4.96 0.62 10.79
N THR A 554 -5.83 0.77 9.79
CA THR A 554 -5.70 0.12 8.48
C THR A 554 -5.00 1.05 7.49
N PRO A 555 -3.85 0.67 6.89
CA PRO A 555 -3.20 1.47 5.87
C PRO A 555 -4.02 1.54 4.58
N VAL A 556 -4.24 2.75 4.07
CA VAL A 556 -4.69 3.00 2.70
C VAL A 556 -3.48 3.43 1.87
N VAL A 557 -3.11 2.62 0.89
CA VAL A 557 -1.96 2.87 0.01
C VAL A 557 -2.45 3.53 -1.28
N GLY A 558 -1.86 4.67 -1.64
CA GLY A 558 -2.14 5.39 -2.88
C GLY A 558 -1.46 4.77 -4.09
N THR A 559 -1.86 5.21 -5.28
CA THR A 559 -1.14 4.92 -6.53
C THR A 559 0.29 5.47 -6.47
N PRO A 560 1.30 4.74 -6.98
CA PRO A 560 2.65 5.27 -7.11
C PRO A 560 2.72 6.44 -8.10
N VAL A 561 3.72 7.28 -7.92
CA VAL A 561 4.21 8.25 -8.90
C VAL A 561 5.67 7.96 -9.19
N SER A 562 6.07 8.03 -10.45
CA SER A 562 7.45 7.84 -10.89
C SER A 562 8.35 8.98 -10.41
N ILE A 563 9.59 8.64 -10.07
CA ILE A 563 10.66 9.55 -9.69
C ILE A 563 11.24 10.18 -10.97
N ASP A 564 11.59 11.46 -10.88
CA ASP A 564 12.04 12.29 -12.02
C ASP A 564 13.57 12.11 -12.23
N ASP A 565 14.39 12.43 -11.21
CA ASP A 565 15.84 12.21 -11.23
C ASP A 565 16.30 11.39 -10.00
N ILE A 566 16.89 10.21 -10.22
CA ILE A 566 17.41 9.39 -9.10
C ILE A 566 18.65 9.99 -8.43
N ALA A 567 19.29 11.01 -9.00
CA ALA A 567 20.40 11.74 -8.37
C ALA A 567 19.93 12.87 -7.42
N ALA A 568 18.63 13.20 -7.39
CA ALA A 568 18.03 14.22 -6.54
C ALA A 568 17.15 13.66 -5.40
N ASP A 569 16.97 14.41 -4.32
CA ASP A 569 16.16 14.01 -3.17
C ASP A 569 14.65 14.02 -3.48
N VAL A 570 13.95 12.94 -3.13
CA VAL A 570 12.48 12.85 -3.23
C VAL A 570 11.86 13.25 -1.90
N VAL A 571 11.05 14.32 -1.90
CA VAL A 571 10.47 14.87 -0.67
C VAL A 571 8.95 14.80 -0.69
N ALA A 572 8.39 13.91 0.12
CA ALA A 572 6.95 13.79 0.34
C ALA A 572 6.49 14.69 1.49
N THR A 573 5.40 15.44 1.31
CA THR A 573 4.81 16.30 2.33
C THR A 573 3.29 16.08 2.43
N GLU A 574 2.75 15.88 3.63
CA GLU A 574 1.30 15.94 3.87
C GLU A 574 0.88 17.41 3.93
N THR A 575 0.36 17.94 2.83
CA THR A 575 0.06 19.37 2.68
C THR A 575 -1.18 19.78 3.46
N THR A 576 -2.25 18.98 3.44
CA THR A 576 -3.51 19.27 4.13
C THR A 576 -3.79 18.26 5.25
N LEU A 577 -3.82 18.77 6.48
CA LEU A 577 -4.19 18.03 7.70
C LEU A 577 -5.55 18.58 8.20
N PRO A 578 -6.64 17.78 8.19
CA PRO A 578 -7.96 18.23 8.67
C PRO A 578 -7.98 18.56 10.17
N SER A 579 -8.94 19.39 10.60
CA SER A 579 -9.02 19.85 12.00
C SER A 579 -9.24 18.73 13.02
N GLY A 580 -8.62 18.85 14.19
CA GLY A 580 -8.62 17.83 15.24
C GLY A 580 -7.90 16.54 14.82
N TRP A 581 -6.87 16.64 13.98
CA TRP A 581 -5.92 15.58 13.68
C TRP A 581 -4.51 16.10 13.91
N VAL A 582 -3.60 15.21 14.31
CA VAL A 582 -2.16 15.47 14.43
C VAL A 582 -1.38 14.37 13.71
N LEU A 583 -0.29 14.72 13.02
CA LEU A 583 0.66 13.73 12.49
C LEU A 583 1.47 13.16 13.66
N THR A 584 1.54 11.83 13.78
CA THR A 584 2.19 11.13 14.90
C THR A 584 3.44 10.36 14.50
N ALA A 585 3.52 9.89 13.24
CA ALA A 585 4.70 9.25 12.69
C ALA A 585 4.75 9.35 11.15
N ILE A 586 5.96 9.34 10.60
CA ILE A 586 6.22 9.01 9.20
C ILE A 586 7.29 7.91 9.15
N ALA A 587 7.17 6.98 8.20
CA ALA A 587 8.21 5.99 7.90
C ALA A 587 8.20 5.66 6.40
N CYS A 588 9.36 5.67 5.75
CA CYS A 588 9.52 5.23 4.36
C CYS A 588 10.22 3.87 4.30
N THR A 589 9.66 2.95 3.52
CA THR A 589 10.20 1.59 3.30
C THR A 589 10.32 1.28 1.81
N GLN A 590 11.36 0.55 1.42
CA GLN A 590 11.44 -0.09 0.10
C GLN A 590 10.41 -1.22 -0.02
N SER A 591 10.21 -1.72 -1.24
CA SER A 591 9.45 -2.96 -1.48
C SER A 591 10.04 -4.13 -0.68
N GLY A 592 9.17 -4.97 -0.12
CA GLY A 592 9.53 -5.94 0.93
C GLY A 592 9.53 -5.37 2.37
N GLY A 593 9.38 -4.06 2.55
CA GLY A 593 9.14 -3.43 3.86
C GLY A 593 10.40 -3.06 4.66
N THR A 594 11.59 -3.12 4.06
CA THR A 594 12.83 -2.65 4.70
C THR A 594 12.86 -1.12 4.79
N PRO A 595 13.29 -0.52 5.92
CA PRO A 595 13.40 0.93 6.04
C PRO A 595 14.36 1.53 5.01
N VAL A 596 13.99 2.67 4.42
CA VAL A 596 14.87 3.41 3.50
C VAL A 596 16.04 3.99 4.29
N ALA A 597 17.27 3.61 3.92
CA ALA A 597 18.48 4.10 4.57
C ALA A 597 18.64 5.62 4.38
N GLY A 598 19.07 6.33 5.42
CA GLY A 598 19.27 7.79 5.37
C GLY A 598 18.00 8.64 5.25
N ALA A 599 16.80 8.05 5.13
CA ALA A 599 15.55 8.81 5.08
C ALA A 599 15.31 9.59 6.38
N THR A 600 14.87 10.85 6.25
CA THR A 600 14.64 11.76 7.37
C THR A 600 13.17 12.18 7.46
N TYR A 601 12.70 12.42 8.68
CA TYR A 601 11.28 12.66 8.99
C TYR A 601 11.12 13.91 9.86
N ASP A 602 10.49 14.94 9.31
CA ASP A 602 10.12 16.17 10.00
C ASP A 602 8.61 16.14 10.27
N LEU A 603 8.24 15.84 11.51
CA LEU A 603 6.84 15.77 11.92
C LEU A 603 6.19 17.16 12.03
N ALA A 604 6.96 18.23 12.24
CA ALA A 604 6.44 19.59 12.37
C ALA A 604 6.05 20.18 11.01
N ASN A 605 6.90 19.99 10.00
CA ASN A 605 6.60 20.36 8.61
C ASN A 605 5.88 19.24 7.83
N ARG A 606 5.53 18.13 8.51
CA ARG A 606 4.78 16.98 7.97
C ARG A 606 5.43 16.40 6.71
N ARG A 607 6.74 16.18 6.76
CA ARG A 607 7.62 15.92 5.61
C ARG A 607 8.52 14.71 5.83
N ALA A 608 8.67 13.91 4.78
CA ALA A 608 9.70 12.88 4.68
C ALA A 608 10.61 13.18 3.49
N THR A 609 11.92 13.13 3.70
CA THR A 609 12.93 13.24 2.64
C THR A 609 13.60 11.89 2.46
N VAL A 610 13.51 11.34 1.25
CA VAL A 610 14.30 10.20 0.78
C VAL A 610 15.53 10.77 0.06
N PRO A 611 16.76 10.51 0.55
CA PRO A 611 17.97 11.02 -0.07
C PRO A 611 18.27 10.28 -1.38
N SER A 612 18.87 10.96 -2.36
CA SER A 612 19.28 10.32 -3.63
C SER A 612 20.26 9.16 -3.45
N SER A 613 21.07 9.17 -2.38
CA SER A 613 21.95 8.06 -2.01
C SER A 613 21.22 6.77 -1.58
N ALA A 614 19.89 6.80 -1.47
CA ALA A 614 19.03 5.64 -1.26
C ALA A 614 18.10 5.34 -2.45
N LEU A 615 18.29 6.04 -3.58
CA LEU A 615 17.57 5.83 -4.83
C LEU A 615 18.38 4.99 -5.83
N SER A 616 17.65 4.40 -6.76
CA SER A 616 18.14 3.57 -7.87
C SER A 616 17.04 3.51 -8.92
N ALA A 617 17.38 3.13 -10.16
CA ALA A 617 16.37 2.92 -11.22
C ALA A 617 15.30 1.87 -10.85
N THR A 618 15.60 0.95 -9.92
CA THR A 618 14.69 -0.10 -9.42
C THR A 618 14.01 0.23 -8.09
N SER A 619 14.15 1.45 -7.56
CA SER A 619 13.59 1.84 -6.27
C SER A 619 12.06 1.80 -6.26
N ASP A 620 11.46 1.20 -5.24
CA ASP A 620 10.01 1.16 -5.09
C ASP A 620 9.61 1.46 -3.64
N ILE A 621 9.38 2.74 -3.35
CA ILE A 621 9.31 3.26 -1.99
C ILE A 621 7.87 3.55 -1.57
N THR A 622 7.51 3.15 -0.36
CA THR A 622 6.24 3.48 0.30
C THR A 622 6.49 4.33 1.53
N CYS A 623 6.07 5.60 1.50
CA CYS A 623 6.15 6.51 2.64
C CYS A 623 4.80 6.58 3.36
N THR A 624 4.76 6.05 4.58
CA THR A 624 3.56 5.90 5.41
C THR A 624 3.43 7.04 6.41
N PHE A 625 2.38 7.85 6.28
CA PHE A 625 2.06 8.95 7.19
C PHE A 625 0.92 8.54 8.14
N THR A 626 1.17 8.58 9.45
CA THR A 626 0.21 8.15 10.48
C THR A 626 -0.34 9.36 11.25
N ASN A 627 -1.66 9.56 11.26
CA ASN A 627 -2.29 10.67 11.98
C ASN A 627 -3.21 10.19 13.10
N GLY A 628 -3.10 10.78 14.28
CA GLY A 628 -4.03 10.54 15.39
C GLY A 628 -5.18 11.54 15.40
N LYS A 629 -6.41 11.05 15.60
CA LYS A 629 -7.58 11.89 15.87
C LYS A 629 -7.45 12.44 17.29
N SER A 630 -7.30 13.76 17.44
CA SER A 630 -7.16 14.37 18.77
C SER A 630 -8.37 14.04 19.66
N PRO A 631 -8.17 13.56 20.89
CA PRO A 631 -9.29 13.25 21.80
C PRO A 631 -10.00 14.53 22.23
N VAL A 632 -11.28 14.40 22.54
CA VAL A 632 -12.13 15.49 23.01
C VAL A 632 -12.68 15.21 24.40
N LEU A 633 -12.95 16.26 25.15
CA LEU A 633 -13.54 16.23 26.48
C LEU A 633 -14.73 17.19 26.56
N THR A 634 -15.84 16.69 27.08
CA THR A 634 -16.97 17.50 27.56
C THR A 634 -17.09 17.33 29.07
N ILE A 635 -17.12 18.44 29.81
CA ILE A 635 -17.46 18.45 31.22
C ILE A 635 -18.98 18.60 31.33
N ARG A 636 -19.62 17.73 32.11
CA ARG A 636 -21.07 17.72 32.32
C ARG A 636 -21.38 17.95 33.80
N LYS A 637 -22.32 18.84 34.10
CA LYS A 637 -22.73 19.16 35.47
C LYS A 637 -24.14 18.68 35.76
N VAL A 638 -24.34 18.03 36.91
CA VAL A 638 -25.66 17.80 37.52
C VAL A 638 -25.68 18.44 38.91
N SER A 639 -26.79 19.09 39.25
CA SER A 639 -27.10 19.63 40.57
C SER A 639 -28.43 19.02 41.05
N GLN A 640 -28.50 18.58 42.30
CA GLN A 640 -29.68 17.93 42.87
C GLN A 640 -30.26 18.76 44.03
N GLY A 641 -31.58 18.83 44.12
CA GLY A 641 -32.32 19.61 45.12
C GLY A 641 -32.49 21.10 44.80
N ASP A 642 -31.60 21.68 43.98
CA ASP A 642 -31.69 23.06 43.46
C ASP A 642 -30.67 23.29 42.33
N VAL A 643 -30.69 24.48 41.74
CA VAL A 643 -29.79 24.95 40.68
C VAL A 643 -28.60 25.76 41.23
N GLY A 644 -27.56 25.89 40.41
CA GLY A 644 -26.35 26.66 40.75
C GLY A 644 -25.31 26.69 39.63
N SER A 645 -24.29 27.53 39.83
CA SER A 645 -23.12 27.69 38.96
C SER A 645 -21.89 27.03 39.59
N PHE A 646 -21.08 26.37 38.76
CA PHE A 646 -19.94 25.56 39.18
C PHE A 646 -18.75 25.76 38.25
N ASP A 647 -17.62 26.18 38.81
CA ASP A 647 -16.41 26.47 38.03
C ASP A 647 -15.52 25.23 37.87
N PHE A 648 -14.99 25.04 36.67
CA PHE A 648 -14.09 23.94 36.32
C PHE A 648 -12.77 24.42 35.77
N THR A 649 -11.70 23.73 36.15
CA THR A 649 -10.35 23.87 35.58
C THR A 649 -9.76 22.51 35.26
N GLY A 650 -8.73 22.47 34.42
CA GLY A 650 -7.98 21.25 34.14
C GLY A 650 -6.57 21.51 33.61
N ASP A 651 -5.87 20.44 33.28
CA ASP A 651 -4.60 20.46 32.55
C ASP A 651 -4.80 20.03 31.08
N ASN A 652 -3.75 19.63 30.37
CA ASN A 652 -3.80 19.14 28.96
C ASN A 652 -4.65 20.00 27.98
N GLY A 653 -4.56 21.33 28.11
CA GLY A 653 -5.25 22.29 27.25
C GLY A 653 -6.68 22.63 27.67
N ILE A 654 -7.18 22.08 28.78
CA ILE A 654 -8.54 22.35 29.27
C ILE A 654 -8.67 23.82 29.72
N ALA A 655 -9.42 24.60 28.94
CA ALA A 655 -9.83 25.95 29.28
C ALA A 655 -10.83 25.92 30.44
N ALA A 656 -10.69 26.89 31.37
CA ALA A 656 -11.59 27.04 32.49
C ALA A 656 -13.01 27.42 32.03
N GLN A 657 -14.04 26.84 32.64
CA GLN A 657 -15.43 27.11 32.29
C GLN A 657 -16.38 27.00 33.49
N THR A 658 -17.37 27.89 33.54
CA THR A 658 -18.46 27.89 34.54
C THR A 658 -19.69 27.22 33.96
N LEU A 659 -20.15 26.12 34.57
CA LEU A 659 -21.39 25.44 34.19
C LEU A 659 -22.53 25.85 35.11
N THR A 660 -23.52 26.55 34.57
CA THR A 660 -24.74 26.93 35.30
C THR A 660 -25.87 25.98 34.97
N THR A 661 -26.35 25.29 35.98
CA THR A 661 -27.54 24.43 35.92
C THR A 661 -28.81 25.28 35.99
N THR A 662 -29.84 24.91 35.23
CA THR A 662 -31.11 25.68 35.13
C THR A 662 -32.34 24.88 35.54
N VAL A 663 -32.22 23.56 35.66
CA VAL A 663 -33.24 22.66 36.21
C VAL A 663 -32.53 21.61 37.06
N ALA A 664 -32.96 21.41 38.31
CA ALA A 664 -32.39 20.38 39.18
C ALA A 664 -32.56 18.97 38.59
N GLY A 665 -31.57 18.10 38.81
CA GLY A 665 -31.48 16.76 38.25
C GLY A 665 -31.15 16.69 36.75
N THR A 666 -31.22 17.82 36.02
CA THR A 666 -30.97 17.85 34.58
C THR A 666 -29.50 18.14 34.28
N PRO A 667 -28.81 17.32 33.45
CA PRO A 667 -27.43 17.59 33.08
C PRO A 667 -27.27 18.83 32.19
N VAL A 668 -26.21 19.60 32.41
CA VAL A 668 -25.74 20.67 31.52
C VAL A 668 -24.33 20.36 31.04
N ASP A 669 -24.13 20.36 29.72
CA ASP A 669 -22.82 20.21 29.09
C ASP A 669 -22.09 21.55 28.96
N GLY A 670 -20.78 21.53 29.18
CA GLY A 670 -19.87 22.60 28.80
C GLY A 670 -19.50 22.58 27.33
N ALA A 671 -18.61 23.50 26.95
CA ALA A 671 -18.01 23.45 25.62
C ALA A 671 -17.19 22.15 25.47
N MET A 672 -17.33 21.48 24.31
CA MET A 672 -16.43 20.39 23.92
C MET A 672 -15.04 20.97 23.68
N GLN A 673 -14.04 20.41 24.35
CA GLN A 673 -12.65 20.86 24.29
C GLN A 673 -11.78 19.77 23.64
N VAL A 674 -10.86 20.17 22.75
CA VAL A 674 -9.85 19.26 22.20
C VAL A 674 -8.65 19.25 23.14
N LEU A 675 -8.22 18.08 23.63
CA LEU A 675 -7.05 18.01 24.50
C LEU A 675 -5.76 18.22 23.68
N THR A 676 -4.78 18.92 24.25
CA THR A 676 -3.53 19.26 23.53
C THR A 676 -2.68 18.04 23.18
N THR A 677 -2.67 17.03 24.04
CA THR A 677 -1.81 15.85 23.94
C THR A 677 -2.65 14.60 24.17
N ALA A 678 -2.77 13.74 23.15
CA ALA A 678 -3.34 12.40 23.33
C ALA A 678 -2.34 11.50 24.07
N GLY A 679 -2.84 10.54 24.84
CA GLY A 679 -1.98 9.66 25.64
C GLY A 679 -1.43 10.30 26.92
N ALA A 680 -1.90 11.48 27.30
CA ALA A 680 -1.44 12.21 28.48
C ALA A 680 -2.43 12.07 29.64
N VAL A 681 -1.90 11.76 30.84
CA VAL A 681 -2.65 11.83 32.10
C VAL A 681 -3.28 13.21 32.21
N THR A 682 -4.60 13.27 32.35
CA THR A 682 -5.39 14.50 32.25
C THR A 682 -6.29 14.66 33.44
N THR A 683 -6.33 15.84 34.04
CA THR A 683 -7.02 16.09 35.30
C THR A 683 -8.05 17.20 35.17
N ILE A 684 -9.25 16.94 35.71
CA ILE A 684 -10.35 17.91 35.77
C ILE A 684 -10.66 18.16 37.25
N THR A 685 -10.83 19.43 37.62
CA THR A 685 -11.07 19.86 39.00
C THR A 685 -12.26 20.82 39.06
N GLU A 686 -13.28 20.48 39.85
CA GLU A 686 -14.36 21.42 40.22
C GLU A 686 -13.87 22.34 41.35
N ALA A 687 -14.15 23.64 41.29
CA ALA A 687 -13.88 24.55 42.39
C ALA A 687 -14.68 24.16 43.65
N GLN A 688 -14.15 24.44 44.84
CA GLN A 688 -14.81 24.12 46.12
C GLN A 688 -14.85 25.33 47.05
N VAL A 689 -15.88 25.36 47.91
CA VAL A 689 -16.01 26.29 49.03
C VAL A 689 -14.91 25.98 50.07
N PRO A 690 -14.32 27.00 50.74
CA PRO A 690 -13.29 26.77 51.76
C PRO A 690 -13.71 25.82 52.89
N ALA A 691 -12.75 25.01 53.36
CA ALA A 691 -12.97 23.83 54.22
C ALA A 691 -13.64 24.05 55.58
N ASN A 692 -13.86 25.31 55.99
CA ASN A 692 -14.41 25.68 57.29
C ASN A 692 -15.91 26.05 57.24
N VAL A 693 -16.60 25.85 56.11
CA VAL A 693 -18.01 26.21 55.92
C VAL A 693 -18.76 25.06 55.27
N VAL A 694 -19.92 24.69 55.81
CA VAL A 694 -20.86 23.75 55.15
C VAL A 694 -21.24 24.33 53.79
N PRO A 695 -20.86 23.69 52.66
CA PRO A 695 -21.10 24.27 51.33
C PRO A 695 -22.60 24.24 51.01
N ILE A 696 -23.04 25.12 50.09
CA ILE A 696 -24.42 25.08 49.59
C ILE A 696 -24.64 23.82 48.76
N PHE A 697 -23.62 23.41 47.99
CA PHE A 697 -23.59 22.20 47.19
C PHE A 697 -22.38 21.33 47.54
N THR A 698 -22.60 20.04 47.78
CA THR A 698 -21.55 19.04 48.02
C THR A 698 -21.40 18.13 46.80
N LEU A 699 -20.20 18.02 46.23
CA LEU A 699 -19.91 17.07 45.15
C LEU A 699 -19.87 15.63 45.68
N THR A 700 -20.88 14.85 45.31
CA THR A 700 -21.02 13.45 45.74
C THR A 700 -20.34 12.47 44.80
N ASP A 701 -20.35 12.71 43.50
CA ASP A 701 -19.92 11.74 42.48
C ASP A 701 -19.27 12.39 41.26
N ILE A 702 -18.35 11.66 40.61
CA ILE A 702 -17.78 12.01 39.31
C ILE A 702 -17.67 10.73 38.46
N ALA A 703 -18.44 10.63 37.37
CA ALA A 703 -18.45 9.48 36.48
C ALA A 703 -18.07 9.90 35.05
N CYS A 704 -17.09 9.21 34.44
CA CYS A 704 -16.63 9.50 33.08
C CYS A 704 -16.93 8.35 32.11
N THR A 705 -17.38 8.70 30.90
CA THR A 705 -17.69 7.78 29.80
C THR A 705 -16.93 8.18 28.52
N GLY A 706 -16.78 7.27 27.56
CA GLY A 706 -16.11 7.57 26.28
C GLY A 706 -14.58 7.67 26.37
N LEU A 707 -14.00 7.11 27.43
CA LEU A 707 -12.56 6.94 27.61
C LEU A 707 -11.96 6.09 26.48
N GLY A 708 -10.70 6.33 26.14
CA GLY A 708 -9.93 5.44 25.26
C GLY A 708 -9.82 4.00 25.80
N ALA A 709 -9.61 3.05 24.89
CA ALA A 709 -9.69 1.62 25.20
C ALA A 709 -8.70 1.19 26.29
N GLY A 710 -9.21 0.56 27.36
CA GLY A 710 -8.44 0.15 28.53
C GLY A 710 -8.13 1.27 29.53
N GLY A 711 -8.55 2.51 29.26
CA GLY A 711 -8.34 3.66 30.13
C GLY A 711 -9.26 3.73 31.34
N THR A 712 -8.76 4.35 32.41
CA THR A 712 -9.46 4.53 33.68
C THR A 712 -9.60 6.01 34.06
N ALA A 713 -10.61 6.29 34.88
CA ALA A 713 -10.86 7.59 35.49
C ALA A 713 -10.89 7.41 37.03
N VAL A 714 -9.93 7.99 37.73
CA VAL A 714 -9.71 7.81 39.17
C VAL A 714 -10.05 9.10 39.91
N ARG A 715 -11.03 9.03 40.82
CA ARG A 715 -11.42 10.18 41.65
C ARG A 715 -10.44 10.40 42.80
N GLY A 716 -10.14 11.66 43.08
CA GLY A 716 -9.30 12.06 44.20
C GLY A 716 -9.86 11.63 45.56
N THR A 717 -8.94 11.29 46.48
CA THR A 717 -9.26 10.88 47.86
C THR A 717 -9.69 12.06 48.73
N ALA A 718 -9.85 11.85 50.04
CA ALA A 718 -10.48 12.79 50.99
C ALA A 718 -10.03 14.27 50.87
N GLN A 719 -8.76 14.52 50.58
CA GLN A 719 -8.18 15.86 50.44
C GLN A 719 -8.51 16.54 49.10
N ASN A 720 -8.77 15.78 48.03
CA ASN A 720 -8.94 16.25 46.65
C ASN A 720 -10.20 15.65 45.99
N LYS A 721 -11.28 15.44 46.75
CA LYS A 721 -12.53 14.78 46.30
C LYS A 721 -13.26 15.49 45.15
N ASN A 722 -12.84 16.70 44.82
CA ASN A 722 -13.28 17.56 43.72
C ASN A 722 -12.53 17.34 42.40
N ARG A 723 -11.61 16.38 42.37
CA ARG A 723 -10.72 16.09 41.25
C ARG A 723 -10.98 14.71 40.67
N ILE A 724 -10.95 14.60 39.34
CA ILE A 724 -10.92 13.33 38.59
C ILE A 724 -9.68 13.34 37.70
N THR A 725 -8.88 12.27 37.77
CA THR A 725 -7.70 12.07 36.93
C THR A 725 -7.97 10.93 35.96
N LEU A 726 -7.89 11.23 34.67
CA LEU A 726 -7.92 10.31 33.56
C LEU A 726 -6.50 9.84 33.29
N ASP A 727 -6.28 8.53 33.14
CA ASP A 727 -4.96 8.02 32.78
C ASP A 727 -4.60 8.25 31.30
N ALA A 728 -3.38 7.84 30.92
CA ALA A 728 -2.89 7.96 29.55
C ALA A 728 -3.73 7.19 28.52
N ALA A 729 -4.26 6.01 28.85
CA ALA A 729 -5.07 5.23 27.93
C ALA A 729 -6.48 5.84 27.78
N ALA A 730 -7.00 6.46 28.84
CA ALA A 730 -8.29 7.15 28.83
C ALA A 730 -8.31 8.34 27.85
N THR A 731 -7.16 8.96 27.57
CA THR A 731 -7.00 10.07 26.61
C THR A 731 -6.28 9.66 25.32
N ALA A 732 -6.31 8.38 24.95
CA ALA A 732 -5.81 7.91 23.66
C ALA A 732 -6.54 8.57 22.47
N PHE A 733 -5.92 8.55 21.28
CA PHE A 733 -6.52 9.12 20.05
C PHE A 733 -7.94 8.56 19.80
N GLY A 734 -8.86 9.44 19.38
CA GLY A 734 -10.26 9.12 19.14
C GLY A 734 -11.17 9.07 20.38
N ALA A 735 -10.63 9.20 21.60
CA ALA A 735 -11.47 9.24 22.81
C ALA A 735 -12.43 10.45 22.78
N ASN A 736 -13.71 10.21 23.10
CA ASN A 736 -14.78 11.21 23.12
C ASN A 736 -15.37 11.26 24.53
N ILE A 737 -14.63 11.93 25.41
CA ILE A 737 -14.76 11.80 26.85
C ILE A 737 -15.87 12.71 27.35
N VAL A 738 -16.76 12.18 28.18
CA VAL A 738 -17.76 12.97 28.91
C VAL A 738 -17.62 12.67 30.40
N CYS A 739 -17.23 13.67 31.20
CA CYS A 739 -17.09 13.54 32.65
C CYS A 739 -18.21 14.29 33.37
N THR A 740 -19.07 13.55 34.05
CA THR A 740 -20.26 14.03 34.75
C THR A 740 -19.99 14.23 36.24
N PHE A 741 -20.07 15.48 36.71
CA PHE A 741 -19.91 15.85 38.11
C PHE A 741 -21.27 16.11 38.76
N THR A 742 -21.61 15.36 39.81
CA THR A 742 -22.93 15.43 40.46
C THR A 742 -22.83 16.02 41.87
N ASN A 743 -23.47 17.18 42.08
CA ASN A 743 -23.57 17.80 43.41
C ASN A 743 -24.99 17.70 43.96
N ILE A 744 -25.09 17.56 45.27
CA ILE A 744 -26.34 17.66 46.03
C ILE A 744 -26.37 18.98 46.80
N LYS A 745 -27.54 19.63 46.89
CA LYS A 745 -27.74 20.76 47.81
C LYS A 745 -27.79 20.27 49.25
N SER A 746 -27.06 20.94 50.12
CA SER A 746 -27.09 20.68 51.56
C SER A 746 -28.43 21.14 52.16
N PRO A 747 -29.18 20.28 52.89
CA PRO A 747 -30.37 20.72 53.63
C PRO A 747 -30.05 21.74 54.72
N THR A 748 -31.11 22.34 55.27
CA THR A 748 -31.03 23.15 56.48
C THR A 748 -31.91 22.58 57.59
N VAL A 749 -31.51 22.83 58.85
CA VAL A 749 -32.30 22.56 60.06
C VAL A 749 -32.57 23.89 60.78
N GLN A 750 -33.83 24.15 61.08
CA GLN A 750 -34.32 25.29 61.86
C GLN A 750 -34.95 24.80 63.16
N LEU A 751 -34.63 25.44 64.28
CA LEU A 751 -35.31 25.23 65.56
C LEU A 751 -36.55 26.14 65.64
N ARG A 752 -37.65 25.60 66.18
CA ARG A 752 -38.89 26.33 66.45
C ARG A 752 -39.39 26.03 67.86
N LYS A 753 -39.74 27.08 68.60
CA LYS A 753 -40.45 26.95 69.89
C LYS A 753 -41.89 27.39 69.70
N ASN A 754 -42.84 26.55 70.12
CA ASN A 754 -44.24 26.96 70.26
C ASN A 754 -44.54 27.17 71.75
N TRP A 755 -45.28 28.22 72.06
CA TRP A 755 -45.76 28.50 73.42
C TRP A 755 -47.29 28.41 73.45
N VAL A 756 -47.84 27.81 74.51
CA VAL A 756 -49.29 27.72 74.76
C VAL A 756 -49.55 28.00 76.25
N SER A 757 -50.47 28.91 76.57
CA SER A 757 -50.77 29.36 77.94
C SER A 757 -49.53 29.73 78.78
N ALA A 758 -48.52 30.33 78.16
CA ALA A 758 -47.26 30.69 78.82
C ALA A 758 -47.36 31.95 79.69
N ILE A 759 -46.50 32.04 80.71
CA ILE A 759 -46.29 33.28 81.47
C ILE A 759 -45.36 34.18 80.66
N VAL A 760 -45.77 35.43 80.45
CA VAL A 760 -45.02 36.39 79.63
C VAL A 760 -43.66 36.69 80.27
N ASN A 761 -42.61 36.67 79.45
CA ASN A 761 -41.17 36.71 79.76
C ASN A 761 -40.53 35.41 80.27
N ASP A 762 -41.25 34.29 80.39
CA ASP A 762 -40.58 32.99 80.60
C ASP A 762 -39.74 32.61 79.38
N PHE A 763 -38.64 31.88 79.63
CA PHE A 763 -37.58 31.66 78.65
C PHE A 763 -37.10 30.20 78.61
N TYR A 764 -36.89 29.70 77.39
CA TYR A 764 -36.26 28.42 77.09
C TYR A 764 -35.21 28.58 75.99
N ARG A 765 -34.08 27.88 76.17
CA ARG A 765 -33.08 27.69 75.12
C ARG A 765 -33.27 26.33 74.47
N LEU A 766 -33.57 26.32 73.18
CA LEU A 766 -33.45 25.15 72.33
C LEU A 766 -32.03 25.07 71.80
N THR A 767 -31.43 23.87 71.74
CA THR A 767 -30.15 23.64 71.08
C THR A 767 -30.21 22.45 70.14
N ALA A 768 -29.55 22.58 69.00
CA ALA A 768 -29.24 21.52 68.06
C ALA A 768 -27.72 21.37 67.99
N SER A 769 -27.20 20.16 68.18
CA SER A 769 -25.77 19.87 68.01
C SER A 769 -25.58 18.59 67.20
N GLY A 770 -24.56 18.56 66.35
CA GLY A 770 -24.37 17.46 65.40
C GLY A 770 -22.92 17.16 65.06
N THR A 771 -22.72 15.92 64.66
CA THR A 771 -21.52 15.42 63.99
C THR A 771 -21.94 14.63 62.75
N GLY A 772 -21.05 14.56 61.76
CA GLY A 772 -21.36 13.89 60.51
C GLY A 772 -20.10 13.54 59.71
N PRO A 773 -20.16 12.52 58.85
CA PRO A 773 -19.00 11.99 58.12
C PRO A 773 -18.40 13.00 57.13
N ASN A 774 -19.14 14.07 56.80
CA ASN A 774 -18.70 15.14 55.90
C ASN A 774 -18.20 16.40 56.63
N HIS A 775 -18.30 16.45 57.98
CA HIS A 775 -18.01 17.64 58.78
C HIS A 775 -16.93 17.38 59.84
N ASN A 776 -15.72 17.88 59.59
CA ASN A 776 -14.57 17.78 60.51
C ASN A 776 -14.64 18.78 61.69
N VAL A 777 -15.82 19.34 61.96
CA VAL A 777 -16.10 20.31 63.03
C VAL A 777 -17.50 20.00 63.53
N SER A 778 -17.65 19.73 64.83
CA SER A 778 -18.96 19.60 65.47
C SER A 778 -19.68 20.95 65.42
N TYR A 779 -20.88 21.00 64.83
CA TYR A 779 -21.68 22.22 64.84
C TYR A 779 -22.68 22.20 66.00
N ALA A 780 -22.93 23.38 66.56
CA ALA A 780 -23.97 23.62 67.54
C ALA A 780 -24.63 24.98 67.26
N PHE A 781 -25.94 25.04 67.34
CA PHE A 781 -26.72 26.27 67.20
C PHE A 781 -27.95 26.24 68.10
N ASN A 782 -28.43 27.42 68.47
CA ASN A 782 -29.52 27.60 69.42
C ASN A 782 -30.66 28.46 68.86
N LEU A 783 -31.84 28.26 69.44
CA LEU A 783 -32.90 29.26 69.49
C LEU A 783 -33.08 29.65 70.95
N ASP A 784 -32.81 30.91 71.25
CA ASP A 784 -33.13 31.54 72.53
C ASP A 784 -34.55 32.10 72.39
N SER A 785 -35.51 31.49 73.09
CA SER A 785 -36.96 31.73 72.92
C SER A 785 -37.57 32.28 74.21
N THR A 786 -38.32 33.36 74.07
CA THR A 786 -38.99 34.07 75.18
C THR A 786 -40.47 34.16 74.86
N ALA A 787 -41.33 33.83 75.82
CA ALA A 787 -42.76 34.04 75.69
C ALA A 787 -43.09 35.55 75.75
N ASN A 788 -43.11 36.24 74.60
CA ASN A 788 -43.53 37.64 74.49
C ASN A 788 -45.05 37.81 74.74
N THR A 789 -45.79 36.71 74.61
CA THR A 789 -47.23 36.55 74.82
C THR A 789 -47.51 35.15 75.39
N ALA A 790 -48.76 34.87 75.77
CA ALA A 790 -49.13 33.54 76.26
C ALA A 790 -49.21 32.45 75.17
N ASN A 791 -49.33 32.80 73.88
CA ASN A 791 -49.50 31.84 72.79
C ASN A 791 -48.82 32.33 71.49
N GLU A 792 -47.64 31.80 71.16
CA GLU A 792 -46.88 32.24 69.97
C GLU A 792 -45.94 31.16 69.40
N THR A 793 -45.09 31.56 68.44
CA THR A 793 -44.12 30.68 67.78
C THR A 793 -42.83 31.42 67.43
N ASP A 794 -41.75 31.13 68.15
CA ASP A 794 -40.41 31.62 67.84
C ASP A 794 -39.72 30.71 66.81
N ASN A 795 -38.96 31.31 65.89
CA ASN A 795 -38.22 30.62 64.84
C ASN A 795 -36.75 31.04 64.85
N GLY A 796 -35.83 30.08 64.97
CA GLY A 796 -34.39 30.33 64.93
C GLY A 796 -33.85 30.52 63.51
N GLY A 797 -32.55 30.81 63.40
CA GLY A 797 -31.86 30.78 62.11
C GLY A 797 -31.72 29.34 61.60
N ALA A 798 -32.01 29.11 60.31
CA ALA A 798 -31.81 27.81 59.67
C ALA A 798 -30.33 27.58 59.35
N GLN A 799 -29.73 26.51 59.88
CA GLN A 799 -28.32 26.16 59.66
C GLN A 799 -28.18 25.01 58.67
N ARG A 800 -27.15 25.03 57.81
CA ARG A 800 -26.90 23.95 56.85
C ARG A 800 -26.33 22.71 57.55
N VAL A 801 -26.80 21.53 57.14
CA VAL A 801 -26.35 20.23 57.62
C VAL A 801 -26.03 19.29 56.45
N GLY A 802 -25.23 18.26 56.68
CA GLY A 802 -24.83 17.29 55.67
C GLY A 802 -25.82 16.12 55.53
N ILE A 803 -25.87 15.51 54.36
CA ILE A 803 -26.52 14.19 54.23
C ILE A 803 -25.66 13.15 54.95
N GLY A 804 -26.30 12.32 55.78
CA GLY A 804 -25.63 11.39 56.69
C GLY A 804 -25.23 12.00 58.04
N ASP A 805 -25.48 13.29 58.27
CA ASP A 805 -25.31 13.89 59.60
C ASP A 805 -26.39 13.40 60.58
N THR A 806 -26.07 13.45 61.88
CA THR A 806 -27.04 13.22 62.96
C THR A 806 -27.03 14.41 63.92
N VAL A 807 -28.21 14.97 64.15
CA VAL A 807 -28.45 16.18 64.95
C VAL A 807 -29.21 15.79 66.22
N THR A 808 -28.61 16.04 67.38
CA THR A 808 -29.25 15.90 68.68
C THR A 808 -29.94 17.22 69.04
N LEU A 809 -31.21 17.14 69.39
CA LEU A 809 -32.05 18.25 69.81
C LEU A 809 -32.19 18.23 71.34
N SER A 810 -32.22 19.40 71.98
CA SER A 810 -32.54 19.50 73.40
C SER A 810 -33.18 20.85 73.73
N GLU A 811 -33.94 20.85 74.81
CA GLU A 811 -34.62 22.02 75.35
C GLU A 811 -34.23 22.20 76.82
N THR A 812 -33.92 23.42 77.24
CA THR A 812 -33.52 23.73 78.62
C THR A 812 -34.16 25.04 79.07
N ALA A 813 -34.87 25.03 80.20
CA ALA A 813 -35.39 26.25 80.81
C ALA A 813 -34.22 27.13 81.25
N GLY A 814 -34.24 28.42 80.92
CA GLY A 814 -33.18 29.34 81.35
C GLY A 814 -33.48 30.01 82.68
N ALA A 815 -32.51 30.77 83.18
CA ALA A 815 -32.61 31.47 84.46
C ALA A 815 -33.74 32.52 84.45
N GLY A 816 -34.54 32.55 85.51
CA GLY A 816 -35.67 33.48 85.66
C GLY A 816 -37.03 32.96 85.19
N ASN A 817 -37.08 31.77 84.59
CA ASN A 817 -38.34 31.10 84.26
C ASN A 817 -39.10 30.73 85.56
N VAL A 818 -40.36 31.18 85.68
CA VAL A 818 -41.22 31.01 86.86
C VAL A 818 -42.45 30.12 86.62
N GLY A 819 -42.81 29.86 85.36
CA GLY A 819 -43.91 28.97 85.02
C GLY A 819 -43.56 27.48 85.14
N SER A 820 -44.60 26.65 85.23
CA SER A 820 -44.49 25.20 85.10
C SER A 820 -45.06 24.77 83.74
N TYR A 821 -44.31 23.95 83.01
CA TYR A 821 -44.58 23.64 81.61
C TYR A 821 -44.57 22.14 81.33
N THR A 822 -45.55 21.67 80.55
CA THR A 822 -45.50 20.36 79.89
C THR A 822 -44.95 20.54 78.48
N ALA A 823 -43.80 19.92 78.20
CA ALA A 823 -43.19 19.92 76.87
C ALA A 823 -43.75 18.78 76.00
N SER A 824 -43.98 19.05 74.71
CA SER A 824 -44.34 18.02 73.73
C SER A 824 -43.12 17.15 73.36
N THR A 825 -43.36 16.04 72.67
CA THR A 825 -42.30 15.43 71.86
C THR A 825 -41.84 16.40 70.77
N TRP A 826 -40.59 16.24 70.30
CA TRP A 826 -40.11 16.93 69.10
C TRP A 826 -40.88 16.46 67.86
N ILE A 827 -41.06 17.36 66.90
CA ILE A 827 -41.63 17.07 65.57
C ILE A 827 -40.79 17.81 64.52
N CYS A 828 -40.24 17.09 63.54
CA CYS A 828 -39.48 17.66 62.42
C CYS A 828 -40.23 17.49 61.09
N THR A 829 -40.13 18.45 60.18
CA THR A 829 -40.80 18.42 58.85
C THR A 829 -40.06 17.62 57.77
N GLY A 830 -38.88 17.10 58.09
CA GLY A 830 -38.05 16.24 57.25
C GLY A 830 -36.97 15.57 58.11
N GLY A 831 -36.16 14.70 57.51
CA GLY A 831 -35.27 13.78 58.21
C GLY A 831 -36.00 12.70 59.03
N SER A 832 -35.23 11.73 59.53
CA SER A 832 -35.74 10.64 60.38
C SER A 832 -35.52 10.99 61.85
N LEU A 833 -36.59 11.38 62.55
CA LEU A 833 -36.56 11.71 63.98
C LEU A 833 -36.85 10.49 64.87
N SER A 834 -35.98 10.23 65.85
CA SER A 834 -36.14 9.21 66.88
C SER A 834 -35.88 9.84 68.25
N GLY A 835 -36.93 9.98 69.07
CA GLY A 835 -36.86 10.69 70.35
C GLY A 835 -36.47 12.16 70.16
N ASN A 836 -35.24 12.51 70.51
CA ASN A 836 -34.65 13.83 70.29
C ASN A 836 -33.49 13.83 69.27
N THR A 837 -33.29 12.74 68.54
CA THR A 837 -32.20 12.57 67.56
C THR A 837 -32.76 12.54 66.14
N LEU A 838 -32.34 13.50 65.32
CA LEU A 838 -32.68 13.61 63.90
C LEU A 838 -31.53 13.11 63.03
N THR A 839 -31.77 12.13 62.16
CA THR A 839 -30.82 11.69 61.14
C THR A 839 -31.22 12.23 59.76
N ILE A 840 -30.25 12.81 59.04
CA ILE A 840 -30.47 13.42 57.71
C ILE A 840 -30.22 12.36 56.62
N GLY A 841 -31.28 11.96 55.92
CA GLY A 841 -31.25 10.91 54.91
C GLY A 841 -31.05 11.43 53.48
N ALA A 842 -30.81 10.52 52.53
CA ALA A 842 -30.64 10.87 51.11
C ALA A 842 -31.91 11.46 50.45
N ALA A 843 -33.08 11.34 51.10
CA ALA A 843 -34.31 11.99 50.67
C ALA A 843 -34.34 13.50 51.00
N ASP A 844 -33.52 13.97 51.94
CA ASP A 844 -33.54 15.35 52.45
C ASP A 844 -32.66 16.30 51.61
N VAL A 845 -32.28 15.93 50.39
CA VAL A 845 -31.40 16.76 49.53
C VAL A 845 -32.05 18.11 49.23
N GLY A 846 -31.42 19.18 49.72
CA GLY A 846 -31.92 20.56 49.64
C GLY A 846 -33.12 20.90 50.51
N ALA A 847 -33.58 19.99 51.38
CA ALA A 847 -34.76 20.19 52.22
C ALA A 847 -34.57 21.28 53.29
N ALA A 848 -35.64 22.01 53.58
CA ALA A 848 -35.71 22.96 54.70
C ALA A 848 -36.44 22.31 55.87
N ILE A 849 -35.69 21.68 56.77
CA ILE A 849 -36.22 20.95 57.92
C ILE A 849 -36.45 21.93 59.07
N VAL A 850 -37.66 21.93 59.61
CA VAL A 850 -38.04 22.69 60.81
C VAL A 850 -38.39 21.70 61.91
N CYS A 851 -37.64 21.72 63.02
CA CYS A 851 -37.85 20.92 64.21
C CYS A 851 -38.47 21.77 65.31
N SER A 852 -39.65 21.35 65.77
CA SER A 852 -40.54 22.10 66.64
C SER A 852 -40.77 21.36 67.96
N ILE A 853 -40.88 22.10 69.06
CA ILE A 853 -41.31 21.59 70.37
C ILE A 853 -42.21 22.62 71.07
N THR A 854 -43.31 22.16 71.66
CA THR A 854 -44.36 23.00 72.25
C THR A 854 -44.30 22.93 73.77
N ASN A 855 -44.26 24.07 74.46
CA ASN A 855 -44.48 24.12 75.91
C ASN A 855 -45.89 24.63 76.20
N THR A 856 -46.66 23.83 76.92
CA THR A 856 -47.96 24.23 77.47
C THR A 856 -47.79 24.57 78.94
N GLY A 857 -48.03 25.83 79.31
CA GLY A 857 -48.02 26.29 80.70
C GLY A 857 -49.22 25.74 81.47
N THR A 858 -48.99 25.28 82.70
CA THR A 858 -50.06 24.78 83.58
C THR A 858 -50.82 25.92 84.23
N VAL A 859 -52.14 26.00 84.05
CA VAL A 859 -52.97 27.12 84.50
C VAL A 859 -54.06 26.65 85.46
N ALA A 860 -54.00 27.15 86.69
CA ALA A 860 -55.07 27.05 87.68
C ALA A 860 -55.67 28.45 87.96
N ASP A 861 -56.98 28.51 88.20
CA ASP A 861 -57.72 29.75 88.50
C ASP A 861 -58.45 29.59 89.84
N LEU A 862 -57.85 30.10 90.91
CA LEU A 862 -58.40 29.99 92.26
C LEU A 862 -59.29 31.19 92.59
N THR A 863 -60.58 30.91 92.75
CA THR A 863 -61.57 31.86 93.25
C THR A 863 -61.93 31.56 94.70
N ILE A 864 -62.25 32.60 95.48
CA ILE A 864 -62.67 32.49 96.88
C ILE A 864 -63.89 33.39 97.15
N THR A 865 -64.87 32.86 97.86
CA THR A 865 -66.07 33.60 98.32
C THR A 865 -66.35 33.33 99.80
N LYS A 866 -67.08 34.23 100.48
CA LYS A 866 -67.47 34.08 101.89
C LYS A 866 -68.83 34.71 102.16
N THR A 867 -69.79 33.93 102.65
CA THR A 867 -71.12 34.45 103.01
C THR A 867 -71.76 33.79 104.24
N ASN A 868 -72.58 34.53 104.97
CA ASN A 868 -73.50 34.02 106.00
C ASN A 868 -74.97 33.93 105.53
N THR A 869 -75.32 34.50 104.39
CA THR A 869 -76.64 34.46 103.73
C THR A 869 -76.56 33.78 102.35
N PRO A 870 -76.24 32.47 102.26
CA PRO A 870 -76.00 31.78 100.98
C PRO A 870 -77.20 31.77 100.00
N GLY A 871 -78.41 32.13 100.44
CA GLY A 871 -79.56 32.36 99.56
C GLY A 871 -79.56 33.72 98.84
N SER A 872 -78.78 34.70 99.31
CA SER A 872 -78.58 36.03 98.72
C SER A 872 -77.45 36.04 97.67
N GLY A 873 -76.52 35.09 97.74
CA GLY A 873 -75.36 34.97 96.85
C GLY A 873 -74.20 34.21 97.53
N PRO A 874 -73.07 34.01 96.84
CA PRO A 874 -71.91 33.29 97.39
C PRO A 874 -70.99 34.16 98.27
N SER A 875 -71.21 35.48 98.29
CA SER A 875 -70.47 36.48 99.08
C SER A 875 -71.43 37.43 99.80
N ASP A 876 -71.08 37.83 101.03
CA ASP A 876 -71.87 38.80 101.82
C ASP A 876 -71.97 40.18 101.13
N GLN A 877 -73.13 40.81 101.29
CA GLN A 877 -73.48 42.10 100.71
C GLN A 877 -73.83 43.12 101.80
N ALA A 878 -73.82 44.41 101.45
CA ALA A 878 -74.06 45.51 102.39
C ALA A 878 -75.47 45.54 103.03
N GLY A 879 -76.39 44.68 102.58
CA GLY A 879 -77.74 44.51 103.15
C GLY A 879 -77.90 43.36 104.14
N ASP A 880 -76.90 42.48 104.28
CA ASP A 880 -76.98 41.26 105.09
C ASP A 880 -76.81 41.57 106.58
N THR A 881 -77.90 42.03 107.20
CA THR A 881 -77.95 42.37 108.64
C THR A 881 -78.37 41.17 109.50
N LEU A 882 -77.71 40.99 110.65
CA LEU A 882 -78.02 39.93 111.61
C LEU A 882 -78.39 40.52 112.98
N PRO A 883 -79.41 39.97 113.67
CA PRO A 883 -79.71 40.36 115.05
C PRO A 883 -78.60 39.96 116.02
N ARG A 884 -78.25 40.86 116.95
CA ARG A 884 -77.41 40.55 118.12
C ARG A 884 -78.00 39.36 118.90
N GLY A 885 -77.14 38.44 119.35
CA GLY A 885 -77.50 37.22 120.05
C GLY A 885 -77.95 36.06 119.14
N SER A 886 -78.11 36.28 117.82
CA SER A 886 -78.37 35.18 116.88
C SER A 886 -77.12 34.34 116.63
N THR A 887 -77.33 33.06 116.32
CA THR A 887 -76.28 32.20 115.76
C THR A 887 -76.38 32.24 114.24
N THR A 888 -75.25 32.44 113.57
CA THR A 888 -75.11 32.46 112.11
C THR A 888 -74.02 31.48 111.66
N THR A 889 -74.00 31.14 110.38
CA THR A 889 -72.99 30.23 109.82
C THR A 889 -72.37 30.82 108.56
N TYR A 890 -71.13 31.30 108.69
CA TYR A 890 -70.34 31.75 107.54
C TYR A 890 -69.83 30.54 106.76
N THR A 891 -69.97 30.60 105.44
CA THR A 891 -69.54 29.60 104.47
C THR A 891 -68.47 30.24 103.60
N ILE A 892 -67.23 29.75 103.69
CA ILE A 892 -66.12 30.13 102.80
C ILE A 892 -66.01 29.03 101.73
N ALA A 893 -66.03 29.40 100.45
CA ALA A 893 -65.81 28.46 99.35
C ALA A 893 -64.55 28.87 98.56
N VAL A 894 -63.65 27.92 98.30
CA VAL A 894 -62.49 28.07 97.42
C VAL A 894 -62.67 27.11 96.25
N THR A 895 -62.73 27.61 95.02
CA THR A 895 -62.94 26.80 93.81
C THR A 895 -61.81 27.03 92.82
N ASN A 896 -61.28 25.95 92.25
CA ASN A 896 -60.40 26.04 91.08
C ASN A 896 -61.24 25.93 89.79
N ASN A 897 -61.35 27.01 89.03
CA ASN A 897 -62.01 27.01 87.71
C ASN A 897 -61.03 26.79 86.55
N GLY A 898 -59.73 26.69 86.84
CA GLY A 898 -58.68 26.55 85.84
C GLY A 898 -58.56 25.11 85.32
N PRO A 899 -58.06 24.91 84.08
CA PRO A 899 -57.93 23.59 83.48
C PRO A 899 -57.05 22.63 84.28
N ASP A 900 -55.98 23.13 84.92
CA ASP A 900 -55.02 22.34 85.68
C ASP A 900 -55.26 22.39 87.20
N SER A 901 -54.73 21.40 87.93
CA SER A 901 -54.99 21.25 89.37
C SER A 901 -54.15 22.20 90.24
N ALA A 902 -54.80 23.12 90.95
CA ALA A 902 -54.15 23.95 91.97
C ALA A 902 -53.67 23.09 93.15
N THR A 903 -52.38 23.13 93.48
CA THR A 903 -51.79 22.36 94.60
C THR A 903 -51.07 23.28 95.57
N GLY A 904 -51.27 23.09 96.88
CA GLY A 904 -50.62 23.90 97.92
C GLY A 904 -51.25 25.28 98.17
N ALA A 905 -52.47 25.53 97.67
CA ALA A 905 -53.21 26.76 97.93
C ALA A 905 -53.45 26.96 99.43
N ILE A 906 -53.14 28.15 99.97
CA ILE A 906 -53.28 28.45 101.40
C ILE A 906 -54.56 29.25 101.64
N LEU A 907 -55.53 28.64 102.33
CA LEU A 907 -56.75 29.30 102.78
C LEU A 907 -56.54 29.91 104.17
N ARG A 908 -56.98 31.17 104.38
CA ARG A 908 -56.83 31.87 105.66
C ARG A 908 -58.04 32.77 105.96
N ASP A 909 -58.56 32.70 107.20
CA ASP A 909 -59.55 33.62 107.75
C ASP A 909 -59.10 34.13 109.12
N SER A 910 -58.38 35.27 109.11
CA SER A 910 -57.81 35.90 110.31
C SER A 910 -58.86 36.22 111.38
N ALA A 911 -58.52 36.08 112.67
CA ALA A 911 -59.42 36.42 113.78
C ALA A 911 -59.98 37.85 113.69
N ALA A 912 -59.22 38.78 113.10
CA ALA A 912 -59.65 40.16 112.87
C ALA A 912 -60.82 40.31 111.89
N SER A 913 -61.08 39.34 111.01
CA SER A 913 -62.25 39.35 110.10
C SER A 913 -63.57 39.04 110.82
N ARG A 914 -63.49 38.59 112.09
CA ARG A 914 -64.63 38.16 112.93
C ARG A 914 -64.90 39.11 114.10
N SER A 915 -64.55 40.39 113.95
CA SER A 915 -64.93 41.43 114.91
C SER A 915 -66.46 41.49 115.08
N GLY A 916 -66.94 41.51 116.32
CA GLY A 916 -68.38 41.42 116.62
C GLY A 916 -68.98 40.01 116.58
N LEU A 917 -68.17 38.95 116.39
CA LEU A 917 -68.61 37.56 116.36
C LEU A 917 -67.87 36.72 117.41
N THR A 918 -68.55 35.72 117.98
CA THR A 918 -67.96 34.69 118.84
C THR A 918 -68.16 33.32 118.20
N CYS A 919 -67.10 32.78 117.59
CA CYS A 919 -67.09 31.48 116.93
C CYS A 919 -66.32 30.48 117.82
N THR A 920 -67.02 29.55 118.47
CA THR A 920 -66.43 28.57 119.42
C THR A 920 -66.45 27.13 118.91
N ALA A 921 -67.21 26.84 117.86
CA ALA A 921 -67.21 25.54 117.20
C ALA A 921 -65.98 25.39 116.28
N PRO A 922 -65.37 24.20 116.15
CA PRO A 922 -64.39 23.92 115.11
C PRO A 922 -64.96 24.17 113.71
N PRO A 923 -64.20 24.77 112.76
CA PRO A 923 -64.65 24.93 111.39
C PRO A 923 -64.87 23.57 110.70
N VAL A 924 -66.03 23.37 110.07
CA VAL A 924 -66.32 22.13 109.33
C VAL A 924 -65.90 22.32 107.87
N CYS A 925 -64.91 21.53 107.42
CA CYS A 925 -64.45 21.52 106.03
C CYS A 925 -65.08 20.36 105.25
N THR A 926 -65.59 20.65 104.05
CA THR A 926 -66.13 19.67 103.09
C THR A 926 -65.54 19.90 101.69
N GLY A 927 -65.17 18.83 100.99
CA GLY A 927 -64.49 18.87 99.69
C GLY A 927 -63.25 17.97 99.67
N THR A 928 -62.81 17.53 98.48
CA THR A 928 -61.72 16.55 98.32
C THR A 928 -60.35 17.08 98.74
N ALA A 929 -60.13 18.38 98.69
CA ALA A 929 -58.89 19.05 99.10
C ALA A 929 -58.93 19.63 100.53
N CYS A 930 -59.89 19.22 101.37
CA CYS A 930 -59.97 19.67 102.76
C CYS A 930 -58.85 19.11 103.66
N PRO A 931 -58.20 19.95 104.49
CA PRO A 931 -57.33 19.47 105.56
C PRO A 931 -58.16 18.75 106.65
N ALA A 932 -57.70 17.57 107.08
CA ALA A 932 -58.36 16.81 108.12
C ALA A 932 -58.21 17.48 109.51
N GLY A 933 -59.29 17.51 110.30
CA GLY A 933 -59.28 18.02 111.67
C GLY A 933 -59.08 19.54 111.78
N LEU A 934 -59.52 20.31 110.79
CA LEU A 934 -59.36 21.77 110.73
C LEU A 934 -59.81 22.46 112.04
N THR A 935 -58.87 23.14 112.69
CA THR A 935 -59.12 23.99 113.86
C THR A 935 -59.23 25.47 113.46
N LEU A 936 -59.88 26.26 114.32
CA LEU A 936 -60.01 27.70 114.10
C LEU A 936 -58.64 28.41 114.02
N ALA A 937 -57.70 28.01 114.87
CA ALA A 937 -56.34 28.56 114.89
C ALA A 937 -55.54 28.27 113.61
N GLN A 938 -55.70 27.09 113.00
CA GLN A 938 -55.08 26.78 111.70
C GLN A 938 -55.65 27.63 110.57
N LEU A 939 -56.96 27.89 110.59
CA LEU A 939 -57.58 28.80 109.62
C LEU A 939 -57.12 30.26 109.84
N GLU A 940 -56.80 30.66 111.06
CA GLU A 940 -56.28 31.99 111.41
C GLU A 940 -54.81 32.21 111.02
N SER A 941 -53.96 31.19 111.15
CA SER A 941 -52.59 31.22 110.62
C SER A 941 -52.56 31.13 109.09
N GLY A 942 -53.52 30.41 108.52
CA GLY A 942 -53.51 29.94 107.15
C GLY A 942 -53.20 28.45 107.12
N VAL A 943 -53.96 27.71 106.31
CA VAL A 943 -53.88 26.25 106.16
C VAL A 943 -53.78 25.88 104.70
N ALA A 944 -52.84 24.99 104.36
CA ALA A 944 -52.71 24.46 103.00
C ALA A 944 -53.87 23.51 102.70
N LEU A 945 -54.50 23.71 101.55
CA LEU A 945 -55.45 22.78 100.94
C LEU A 945 -54.69 21.69 100.19
N GLY A 946 -55.37 20.55 99.95
CA GLY A 946 -54.90 19.53 99.02
C GLY A 946 -54.92 20.00 97.56
N ALA A 947 -54.79 19.08 96.61
CA ALA A 947 -54.92 19.42 95.20
C ALA A 947 -56.39 19.67 94.82
N LEU A 948 -56.74 20.92 94.49
CA LEU A 948 -58.03 21.25 93.88
C LEU A 948 -57.94 21.00 92.37
N ALA A 949 -58.53 19.90 91.90
CA ALA A 949 -58.74 19.67 90.47
C ALA A 949 -59.64 20.75 89.84
N ASN A 950 -59.65 20.84 88.51
CA ASN A 950 -60.59 21.68 87.77
C ASN A 950 -62.05 21.40 88.20
N GLY A 951 -62.80 22.45 88.53
CA GLY A 951 -64.17 22.40 89.02
C GLY A 951 -64.32 21.91 90.47
N ALA A 952 -63.23 21.64 91.19
CA ALA A 952 -63.29 21.22 92.58
C ALA A 952 -63.40 22.42 93.53
N THR A 953 -64.33 22.32 94.48
CA THR A 953 -64.53 23.30 95.56
C THR A 953 -64.17 22.70 96.92
N VAL A 954 -63.49 23.50 97.75
CA VAL A 954 -63.35 23.30 99.20
C VAL A 954 -64.29 24.29 99.89
N THR A 955 -65.15 23.80 100.77
CA THR A 955 -66.09 24.63 101.54
C THR A 955 -65.85 24.48 103.03
N VAL A 956 -65.58 25.61 103.71
CA VAL A 956 -65.36 25.69 105.17
C VAL A 956 -66.51 26.47 105.80
N THR A 957 -67.24 25.85 106.72
CA THR A 957 -68.33 26.50 107.48
C THR A 957 -67.91 26.81 108.92
N LEU A 958 -68.26 28.01 109.38
CA LEU A 958 -67.91 28.61 110.67
C LEU A 958 -69.20 29.06 111.36
N SER A 959 -69.61 28.35 112.43
CA SER A 959 -70.77 28.74 113.24
C SER A 959 -70.36 29.74 114.32
N CYS A 960 -71.04 30.89 114.37
CA CYS A 960 -70.68 32.04 115.20
C CYS A 960 -71.92 32.68 115.82
N VAL A 961 -71.82 33.18 117.06
CA VAL A 961 -72.83 34.03 117.70
C VAL A 961 -72.51 35.49 117.42
N VAL A 962 -73.52 36.31 117.12
CA VAL A 962 -73.39 37.77 116.94
C VAL A 962 -73.39 38.46 118.31
N ASN A 963 -72.34 39.21 118.62
CA ASN A 963 -72.08 39.76 119.96
C ASN A 963 -72.85 41.04 120.29
#